data_AF-A0A6J7RAS6-F1
#
_entry.id   AF-A0A6J7RAS6-F1
#
_cell.length_a   1.000
_cell.length_b   1.000
_cell.length_c   1.000
_cell.angle_alpha   90.00
_cell.angle_beta   90.00
_cell.angle_gamma   90.00
#
_symmetry.space_group_name_H-M   'P 1'
#
loop_
_entity.id
_entity.type
_entity.pdbx_description
1 polymer ?
#
loop_
_entity_poly.entity_id
_entity_poly.type
_entity_poly.pdbx_seq_one_letter_code
_entity_poly.pdbx_strand_id
1 'polypeptide(L)'
;MVYESRVGETFLLGATTWRIEEITFERVIVSPAPGQPGKMPFWHGDGPGREAELGRAVGEFLRRISTLPQEEAEAELRTRHALDEAAVSTLLTYLDEQAQATGVIPSDRTLLVERFRDEIGDWRVCIHSPFGSRVHAPWATIIRTRLDAHFSSELGDGFGAEVLWSDDGIVVRLPEAAEDLPMELLFPDPDEVESEVVAALPGTAAFAARFREAAARALLLPRRRPGQRTPLWQQRQRAADLLSVASKYPSFPILLETTRECCNDIFDLPALRLIMSEVRSRRIRVVQVETPIASPFARSLLFGWIAVFMYEGDAPLAERRAAALSLDRELLRDLLGVEELRSLLDPEVVDLVEMELQRLTLDRAARDADELHDLLRVLGPLTEIELAARIGEASPQLLQTWLEHLVERRRVITVNMAGEQRYCAAEDAAKLRDGLGLAIPVGLPTAFTDSVSAESGESPLRDLVARFARTHGPFTSAQIAARLGISQEIARLSLAELVGTQRLLTGEFLPGGSGVEFCDAEVLRRLRRRSLAALRKEVEPVDSAALARFLPRWQGIGSGRSGTDAVAEAIGLLQGAALPGSLIEADILCQRVKNFSSADLDLLCATGEVVWLGAGAVGAHDGRVRLMFRDQVAALVPAVATAEESGTDEPHHHVLRAHLSTHGASFWAELTAAVAAASLPYDDQSVLEALWDLVWAGEVTSDSLSPLRAKASGGSPRSTSRSASRSASGSRSRRPSSSAARASLRVSRLGPPAGAGRWSLTAPLFLPAPSPTEFVTQRALQLLERYGVLTREMALAEGVEGGFAGVYPVLKLLEERGQVRRGYFVDGLGAAQFAKPGAVDLLRAMTQPDTADRTDAWVLAATDPAQPFGAALPWPESSGRPSRAIGAYAVIVDGDLCAYLERGGKRLLTFEAASQHDSWVQMLGSFASATGFGGSSSSSSRVRRLRIETIDGESANASSWAEALRAVGFTEGYKGLSKGA
;
A
#
# COMPACT_ATOMS: atom_id res chain seq x y z
N MET A 1 -16.75 9.92 18.16
CA MET A 1 -15.77 9.69 19.23
C MET A 1 -16.31 8.92 20.45
N VAL A 2 -17.48 9.24 21.04
CA VAL A 2 -18.05 8.46 22.19
C VAL A 2 -18.17 6.94 21.91
N TYR A 3 -18.32 6.56 20.63
CA TYR A 3 -18.37 5.16 20.20
C TYR A 3 -17.03 4.42 20.15
N GLU A 4 -15.94 5.17 20.10
CA GLU A 4 -14.57 4.65 20.05
C GLU A 4 -13.89 4.72 21.41
N SER A 5 -14.44 5.54 22.31
CA SER A 5 -13.90 5.73 23.64
C SER A 5 -14.36 4.63 24.60
N ARG A 6 -13.47 4.17 25.48
CA ARG A 6 -13.77 3.17 26.51
C ARG A 6 -13.85 3.81 27.89
N VAL A 7 -14.61 3.17 28.77
CA VAL A 7 -14.53 3.47 30.22
C VAL A 7 -13.08 3.27 30.67
N GLY A 8 -12.50 4.30 31.30
CA GLY A 8 -11.11 4.40 31.73
C GLY A 8 -10.20 5.25 30.82
N GLU A 9 -10.63 5.61 29.61
CA GLU A 9 -9.83 6.42 28.69
C GLU A 9 -9.86 7.92 29.01
N THR A 10 -8.77 8.61 28.71
CA THR A 10 -8.60 10.05 28.91
C THR A 10 -8.72 10.85 27.62
N PHE A 11 -9.47 11.95 27.66
CA PHE A 11 -9.62 12.91 26.56
C PHE A 11 -9.45 14.35 27.06
N LEU A 12 -9.07 15.27 26.18
CA LEU A 12 -8.89 16.69 26.52
C LEU A 12 -10.20 17.47 26.38
N LEU A 13 -10.59 18.28 27.34
CA LEU A 13 -11.65 19.27 27.16
C LEU A 13 -11.05 20.64 27.46
N GLY A 14 -10.88 21.47 26.44
CA GLY A 14 -10.03 22.67 26.52
C GLY A 14 -8.57 22.28 26.81
N ALA A 15 -7.95 22.92 27.81
CA ALA A 15 -6.58 22.62 28.25
C ALA A 15 -6.50 21.55 29.36
N THR A 16 -7.60 20.87 29.68
CA THR A 16 -7.71 19.96 30.83
C THR A 16 -8.02 18.54 30.39
N THR A 17 -7.34 17.54 30.95
CA THR A 17 -7.60 16.12 30.66
C THR A 17 -8.69 15.57 31.58
N TRP A 18 -9.60 14.77 31.02
CA TRP A 18 -10.73 14.12 31.67
C TRP A 18 -10.74 12.62 31.36
N ARG A 19 -11.01 11.78 32.36
CA ARG A 19 -11.15 10.32 32.23
C ARG A 19 -12.62 9.90 32.19
N ILE A 20 -12.97 8.99 31.30
CA ILE A 20 -14.32 8.45 31.17
C ILE A 20 -14.57 7.41 32.28
N GLU A 21 -15.57 7.63 33.12
CA GLU A 21 -15.99 6.69 34.17
C GLU A 21 -17.15 5.82 33.70
N GLU A 22 -18.06 6.37 32.90
CA GLU A 22 -19.23 5.64 32.42
C GLU A 22 -19.73 6.22 31.09
N ILE A 23 -20.17 5.35 30.18
CA ILE A 23 -20.83 5.75 28.93
C ILE A 23 -22.25 5.20 28.95
N THR A 24 -23.23 6.09 29.11
CA THR A 24 -24.66 5.74 29.05
C THR A 24 -25.22 6.03 27.65
N PHE A 25 -26.52 5.78 27.45
CA PHE A 25 -27.18 6.05 26.17
C PHE A 25 -27.23 7.54 25.79
N GLU A 26 -27.32 8.43 26.80
CA GLU A 26 -27.52 9.88 26.61
C GLU A 26 -26.35 10.75 27.09
N ARG A 27 -25.49 10.23 27.97
CA ARG A 27 -24.41 11.01 28.61
C ARG A 27 -23.15 10.18 28.84
N VAL A 28 -22.01 10.86 28.85
CA VAL A 28 -20.71 10.33 29.25
C VAL A 28 -20.34 10.96 30.60
N ILE A 29 -20.14 10.13 31.61
CA ILE A 29 -19.74 10.56 32.96
C ILE A 29 -18.22 10.52 33.02
N VAL A 30 -17.59 11.61 33.48
CA VAL A 30 -16.14 11.80 33.44
C VAL A 30 -15.61 12.35 34.77
N SER A 31 -14.35 12.06 35.07
CA SER A 31 -13.60 12.59 36.20
C SER A 31 -12.35 13.34 35.72
N PRO A 32 -11.88 14.40 36.41
CA PRO A 32 -10.64 15.09 36.03
C PRO A 32 -9.42 14.17 36.12
N ALA A 33 -8.54 14.18 35.11
CA ALA A 33 -7.31 13.37 35.05
C ALA A 33 -6.07 14.21 34.68
N PRO A 34 -5.69 15.22 35.49
CA PRO A 34 -4.56 16.10 35.21
C PRO A 34 -3.23 15.35 35.10
N GLY A 35 -2.39 15.74 34.14
CA GLY A 35 -1.06 15.16 33.92
C GLY A 35 -1.05 13.85 33.12
N GLN A 36 -2.21 13.31 32.75
CA GLN A 36 -2.31 12.21 31.80
C GLN A 36 -2.49 12.77 30.37
N PRO A 37 -1.82 12.20 29.35
CA PRO A 37 -2.08 12.56 27.98
C PRO A 37 -3.54 12.19 27.63
N GLY A 38 -4.30 13.16 27.14
CA GLY A 38 -5.69 12.98 26.73
C GLY A 38 -5.79 13.05 25.21
N LYS A 39 -6.63 12.20 24.62
CA LYS A 39 -6.99 12.30 23.20
C LYS A 39 -7.76 13.61 22.97
N MET A 40 -7.39 14.41 21.95
CA MET A 40 -8.15 15.61 21.63
C MET A 40 -9.51 15.22 21.04
N PRO A 41 -10.65 15.62 21.63
CA PRO A 41 -11.95 15.22 21.15
C PRO A 41 -12.35 16.02 19.92
N PHE A 42 -12.83 15.28 18.93
CA PHE A 42 -13.38 15.84 17.71
C PHE A 42 -14.89 15.94 17.86
N TRP A 43 -15.39 17.15 17.70
CA TRP A 43 -16.81 17.47 17.72
C TRP A 43 -17.27 17.67 16.28
N HIS A 44 -17.90 16.64 15.72
CA HIS A 44 -18.70 16.82 14.51
C HIS A 44 -20.10 17.23 14.96
N GLY A 45 -20.42 18.51 14.83
CA GLY A 45 -21.78 18.99 14.98
C GLY A 45 -22.57 18.60 13.73
N ASP A 46 -23.25 17.46 13.77
CA ASP A 46 -24.28 17.13 12.77
C ASP A 46 -25.53 17.94 13.12
N GLY A 47 -25.53 19.21 12.69
CA GLY A 47 -26.70 20.07 12.71
C GLY A 47 -27.54 19.85 11.45
N PRO A 48 -28.82 20.22 11.42
CA PRO A 48 -29.70 20.05 10.25
C PRO A 48 -29.28 20.87 9.00
N GLY A 49 -28.15 21.57 9.05
CA GLY A 49 -27.73 22.53 8.05
C GLY A 49 -28.56 23.82 8.11
N ARG A 50 -28.05 24.91 7.52
CA ARG A 50 -28.84 26.15 7.37
C ARG A 50 -29.94 25.94 6.34
N GLU A 51 -31.16 26.36 6.70
CA GLU A 51 -32.32 26.36 5.78
C GLU A 51 -32.25 27.54 4.81
N ALA A 52 -32.88 27.38 3.64
CA ALA A 52 -32.86 28.38 2.58
C ALA A 52 -33.48 29.73 3.00
N GLU A 53 -34.47 29.73 3.89
CA GLU A 53 -35.10 30.95 4.41
C GLU A 53 -34.11 31.76 5.28
N LEU A 54 -33.43 31.11 6.22
CA LEU A 54 -32.38 31.75 7.02
C LEU A 54 -31.20 32.19 6.14
N GLY A 55 -30.85 31.38 5.14
CA GLY A 55 -29.84 31.74 4.14
C GLY A 55 -30.19 33.02 3.37
N ARG A 56 -31.45 33.16 2.95
CA ARG A 56 -31.96 34.40 2.32
C ARG A 56 -31.84 35.61 3.25
N ALA A 57 -32.18 35.44 4.54
CA ALA A 57 -32.05 36.51 5.52
C ALA A 57 -30.59 36.94 5.76
N VAL A 58 -29.65 35.99 5.80
CA VAL A 58 -28.21 36.28 5.87
C VAL A 58 -27.76 37.04 4.63
N GLY A 59 -28.16 36.59 3.43
CA GLY A 59 -27.85 37.26 2.18
C GLY A 59 -28.41 38.69 2.11
N GLU A 60 -29.64 38.90 2.57
CA GLU A 60 -30.25 40.23 2.65
C GLU A 60 -29.52 41.14 3.63
N PHE A 61 -29.10 40.60 4.79
CA PHE A 61 -28.29 41.32 5.76
C PHE A 61 -26.94 41.75 5.15
N LEU A 62 -26.21 40.83 4.51
CA LEU A 62 -24.93 41.14 3.86
C LEU A 62 -25.09 42.21 2.77
N ARG A 63 -26.11 42.09 1.93
CA ARG A 63 -26.43 43.09 0.91
C ARG A 63 -26.73 44.44 1.54
N ARG A 64 -27.52 44.48 2.60
CA ARG A 64 -27.90 45.73 3.27
C ARG A 64 -26.69 46.41 3.87
N ILE A 65 -25.94 45.72 4.73
CA ILE A 65 -24.77 46.28 5.43
C ILE A 65 -23.69 46.74 4.45
N SER A 66 -23.43 46.00 3.37
CA SER A 66 -22.43 46.38 2.36
C SER A 66 -22.82 47.56 1.48
N THR A 67 -24.11 47.90 1.41
CA THR A 67 -24.60 49.05 0.60
C THR A 67 -24.77 50.34 1.39
N LEU A 68 -24.81 50.27 2.71
CA LEU A 68 -24.94 51.46 3.57
C LEU A 68 -23.60 52.21 3.65
N PRO A 69 -23.62 53.54 3.81
CA PRO A 69 -22.44 54.29 4.22
C PRO A 69 -21.86 53.74 5.52
N GLN A 70 -20.53 53.76 5.68
CA GLN A 70 -19.83 53.15 6.82
C GLN A 70 -20.40 53.59 8.19
N GLU A 71 -20.63 54.89 8.38
CA GLU A 71 -21.19 55.42 9.63
C GLU A 71 -22.60 54.89 9.95
N GLU A 72 -23.44 54.72 8.92
CA GLU A 72 -24.79 54.17 9.07
C GLU A 72 -24.77 52.67 9.33
N ALA A 73 -23.88 51.93 8.66
CA ALA A 73 -23.67 50.51 8.89
C ALA A 73 -23.20 50.24 10.33
N GLU A 74 -22.22 51.01 10.82
CA GLU A 74 -21.75 50.93 12.21
C GLU A 74 -22.89 51.21 13.21
N ALA A 75 -23.68 52.26 12.97
CA ALA A 75 -24.81 52.61 13.82
C ALA A 75 -25.87 51.50 13.84
N GLU A 76 -26.22 50.91 12.70
CA GLU A 76 -27.18 49.82 12.62
C GLU A 76 -26.67 48.56 13.35
N LEU A 77 -25.40 48.18 13.16
CA LEU A 77 -24.79 47.02 13.82
C LEU A 77 -24.76 47.19 15.36
N ARG A 78 -24.47 48.39 15.86
CA ARG A 78 -24.50 48.66 17.31
C ARG A 78 -25.93 48.69 17.87
N THR A 79 -26.84 49.39 17.21
CA THR A 79 -28.19 49.65 17.77
C THR A 79 -29.16 48.49 17.59
N ARG A 80 -29.17 47.87 16.41
CA ARG A 80 -30.13 46.82 16.04
C ARG A 80 -29.62 45.43 16.38
N HIS A 81 -28.31 45.21 16.27
CA HIS A 81 -27.67 43.90 16.49
C HIS A 81 -26.86 43.82 17.79
N ALA A 82 -26.74 44.93 18.53
CA ALA A 82 -26.04 45.01 19.82
C ALA A 82 -24.58 44.52 19.77
N LEU A 83 -23.90 44.70 18.64
CA LEU A 83 -22.48 44.37 18.50
C LEU A 83 -21.59 45.40 19.21
N ASP A 84 -20.49 44.94 19.80
CA ASP A 84 -19.46 45.81 20.36
C ASP A 84 -18.58 46.43 19.27
N GLU A 85 -17.76 47.42 19.65
CA GLU A 85 -16.94 48.18 18.70
C GLU A 85 -15.92 47.30 17.94
N ALA A 86 -15.34 46.31 18.62
CA ALA A 86 -14.38 45.40 18.02
C ALA A 86 -15.04 44.46 16.99
N ALA A 87 -16.22 43.91 17.30
CA ALA A 87 -16.98 43.05 16.40
C ALA A 87 -17.47 43.82 15.17
N VAL A 88 -17.92 45.07 15.34
CA VAL A 88 -18.31 45.94 14.22
C VAL A 88 -17.12 46.20 13.30
N SER A 89 -15.99 46.62 13.85
CA SER A 89 -14.78 46.89 13.07
C SER A 89 -14.30 45.64 12.33
N THR A 90 -14.29 44.48 13.00
CA THR A 90 -13.87 43.20 12.41
C THR A 90 -14.79 42.78 11.25
N LEU A 91 -16.11 42.87 11.44
CA LEU A 91 -17.08 42.50 10.41
C LEU A 91 -16.97 43.41 9.19
N LEU A 92 -16.91 44.73 9.39
CA LEU A 92 -16.82 45.68 8.28
C LEU A 92 -15.50 45.53 7.53
N THR A 93 -14.38 45.34 8.24
CA THR A 93 -13.08 45.06 7.62
C THR A 93 -13.11 43.77 6.80
N TYR A 94 -13.70 42.71 7.35
CA TYR A 94 -13.82 41.42 6.64
C TYR A 94 -14.66 41.53 5.35
N LEU A 95 -15.74 42.31 5.39
CA LEU A 95 -16.56 42.57 4.19
C LEU A 95 -15.84 43.45 3.17
N ASP A 96 -15.09 44.46 3.62
CA ASP A 96 -14.30 45.32 2.74
C ASP A 96 -13.18 44.54 2.06
N GLU A 97 -12.44 43.69 2.78
CA GLU A 97 -11.44 42.78 2.21
C GLU A 97 -12.06 41.84 1.17
N GLN A 98 -13.24 41.29 1.42
CA GLN A 98 -13.95 40.46 0.45
C GLN A 98 -14.34 41.24 -0.80
N ALA A 99 -14.84 42.46 -0.64
CA ALA A 99 -15.21 43.35 -1.75
C ALA A 99 -13.97 43.77 -2.56
N GLN A 100 -12.85 44.06 -1.93
CA GLN A 100 -11.58 44.38 -2.59
C GLN A 100 -11.04 43.19 -3.39
N ALA A 101 -11.13 41.98 -2.83
CA ALA A 101 -10.62 40.77 -3.48
C ALA A 101 -11.46 40.35 -4.70
N THR A 102 -12.79 40.46 -4.62
CA THR A 102 -13.69 39.84 -5.61
C THR A 102 -14.59 40.83 -6.36
N GLY A 103 -14.56 42.11 -5.98
CA GLY A 103 -15.38 43.18 -6.55
C GLY A 103 -16.85 43.16 -6.13
N VAL A 104 -17.34 42.05 -5.54
CA VAL A 104 -18.75 41.90 -5.10
C VAL A 104 -18.85 41.06 -3.84
N ILE A 105 -19.85 41.35 -3.00
CA ILE A 105 -20.16 40.53 -1.83
C ILE A 105 -21.33 39.58 -2.16
N PRO A 106 -21.18 38.26 -1.97
CA PRO A 106 -22.26 37.28 -2.14
C PRO A 106 -23.48 37.61 -1.25
N SER A 107 -24.68 37.46 -1.80
CA SER A 107 -25.94 37.81 -1.12
C SER A 107 -27.12 36.98 -1.63
N ASP A 108 -28.34 37.30 -1.17
CA ASP A 108 -29.58 36.67 -1.62
C ASP A 108 -29.90 36.95 -3.10
N ARG A 109 -29.25 37.93 -3.72
CA ARG A 109 -29.42 38.32 -5.13
C ARG A 109 -28.16 38.20 -5.98
N THR A 110 -27.02 37.85 -5.40
CA THR A 110 -25.76 37.73 -6.12
C THR A 110 -25.03 36.47 -5.67
N LEU A 111 -24.84 35.53 -6.58
CA LEU A 111 -23.93 34.40 -6.43
C LEU A 111 -22.59 34.75 -7.06
N LEU A 112 -21.50 34.35 -6.40
CA LEU A 112 -20.14 34.56 -6.89
C LEU A 112 -19.50 33.21 -7.18
N VAL A 113 -18.99 33.05 -8.40
CA VAL A 113 -18.11 31.95 -8.78
C VAL A 113 -16.69 32.51 -8.82
N GLU A 114 -15.96 32.26 -7.74
CA GLU A 114 -14.56 32.64 -7.62
C GLU A 114 -13.68 31.49 -8.08
N ARG A 115 -12.69 31.80 -8.92
CA ARG A 115 -11.71 30.83 -9.38
C ARG A 115 -10.30 31.31 -9.06
N PHE A 116 -9.47 30.43 -8.52
CA PHE A 116 -8.06 30.70 -8.28
C PHE A 116 -7.25 29.41 -8.40
N ARG A 117 -5.95 29.55 -8.61
CA ARG A 117 -5.04 28.41 -8.59
C ARG A 117 -4.54 28.19 -7.16
N ASP A 118 -4.54 26.95 -6.74
CA ASP A 118 -3.88 26.53 -5.51
C ASP A 118 -2.36 26.49 -5.69
N GLU A 119 -1.61 26.31 -4.61
CA GLU A 119 -0.15 26.37 -4.62
C GLU A 119 0.53 25.25 -5.43
N ILE A 120 -0.21 24.20 -5.85
CA ILE A 120 0.27 23.15 -6.77
C ILE A 120 0.01 23.50 -8.24
N GLY A 121 -0.90 24.44 -8.50
CA GLY A 121 -1.40 24.81 -9.83
C GLY A 121 -2.78 24.21 -10.18
N ASP A 122 -3.36 23.40 -9.29
CA ASP A 122 -4.74 22.92 -9.43
C ASP A 122 -5.72 24.10 -9.34
N TRP A 123 -6.79 24.05 -10.12
CA TRP A 123 -7.87 25.03 -10.06
C TRP A 123 -8.80 24.74 -8.89
N ARG A 124 -9.10 25.78 -8.11
CA ARG A 124 -10.20 25.79 -7.14
C ARG A 124 -11.28 26.72 -7.65
N VAL A 125 -12.50 26.22 -7.67
CA VAL A 125 -13.70 26.97 -8.06
C VAL A 125 -14.66 26.97 -6.88
N CYS A 126 -14.84 28.14 -6.27
CA CYS A 126 -15.70 28.35 -5.12
C CYS A 126 -16.98 29.05 -5.57
N ILE A 127 -18.13 28.39 -5.37
CA ILE A 127 -19.46 28.98 -5.54
C ILE A 127 -19.91 29.50 -4.19
N HIS A 128 -19.87 30.81 -4.01
CA HIS A 128 -20.32 31.47 -2.79
C HIS A 128 -21.82 31.73 -2.86
N SER A 129 -22.53 31.20 -1.87
CA SER A 129 -23.99 31.21 -1.81
C SER A 129 -24.45 31.17 -0.36
N PRO A 130 -25.38 32.03 0.09
CA PRO A 130 -25.82 32.01 1.48
C PRO A 130 -26.93 30.96 1.75
N PHE A 131 -27.41 30.24 0.74
CA PHE A 131 -28.65 29.43 0.83
C PHE A 131 -28.59 28.16 1.68
N GLY A 132 -27.42 27.81 2.25
CA GLY A 132 -27.30 26.75 3.24
C GLY A 132 -27.09 25.35 2.64
N SER A 133 -26.59 24.45 3.49
CA SER A 133 -26.17 23.11 3.09
C SER A 133 -27.31 22.22 2.58
N ARG A 134 -28.56 22.43 3.02
CA ARG A 134 -29.72 21.68 2.51
C ARG A 134 -29.97 21.91 1.01
N VAL A 135 -29.53 23.05 0.49
CA VAL A 135 -29.53 23.40 -0.93
C VAL A 135 -28.20 23.03 -1.59
N HIS A 136 -27.08 23.28 -0.92
CA HIS A 136 -25.75 23.07 -1.52
C HIS A 136 -25.38 21.59 -1.66
N ALA A 137 -25.82 20.71 -0.75
CA ALA A 137 -25.54 19.28 -0.84
C ALA A 137 -26.13 18.60 -2.10
N PRO A 138 -27.44 18.75 -2.42
CA PRO A 138 -27.98 18.22 -3.67
C PRO A 138 -27.37 18.92 -4.90
N TRP A 139 -27.11 20.23 -4.81
CA TRP A 139 -26.48 20.98 -5.91
C TRP A 139 -25.05 20.48 -6.20
N ALA A 140 -24.22 20.30 -5.18
CA ALA A 140 -22.87 19.74 -5.28
C ALA A 140 -22.88 18.31 -5.86
N THR A 141 -23.90 17.51 -5.53
CA THR A 141 -24.07 16.17 -6.08
C THR A 141 -24.30 16.19 -7.59
N ILE A 142 -25.13 17.13 -8.08
CA ILE A 142 -25.35 17.36 -9.51
C ILE A 142 -24.05 17.81 -10.18
N ILE A 143 -23.38 18.83 -9.61
CA ILE A 143 -22.12 19.39 -10.13
C ILE A 143 -21.10 18.26 -10.30
N ARG A 144 -20.85 17.46 -9.27
CA ARG A 144 -19.92 16.33 -9.33
C ARG A 144 -20.24 15.38 -10.49
N THR A 145 -21.50 14.98 -10.62
CA THR A 145 -21.94 14.05 -11.67
C THR A 145 -21.72 14.63 -13.08
N ARG A 146 -22.01 15.92 -13.27
CA ARG A 146 -21.79 16.61 -14.54
C ARG A 146 -20.31 16.80 -14.87
N LEU A 147 -19.49 17.11 -13.87
CA LEU A 147 -18.03 17.26 -14.05
C LEU A 147 -17.35 15.93 -14.36
N ASP A 148 -17.70 14.88 -13.63
CA ASP A 148 -17.19 13.53 -13.90
C ASP A 148 -17.54 13.13 -15.32
N ALA A 149 -18.80 13.32 -15.77
CA ALA A 149 -19.21 13.02 -17.13
C ALA A 149 -18.48 13.85 -18.21
N HIS A 150 -18.25 15.14 -17.97
CA HIS A 150 -17.56 16.04 -18.91
C HIS A 150 -16.09 15.65 -19.07
N PHE A 151 -15.36 15.55 -17.96
CA PHE A 151 -13.91 15.37 -17.98
C PHE A 151 -13.46 13.91 -18.16
N SER A 152 -14.33 12.91 -17.92
CA SER A 152 -14.03 11.50 -18.27
C SER A 152 -13.73 11.34 -19.76
N SER A 153 -14.35 12.14 -20.62
CA SER A 153 -14.16 12.07 -22.08
C SER A 153 -12.85 12.71 -22.56
N GLU A 154 -12.31 13.67 -21.82
CA GLU A 154 -11.12 14.46 -22.21
C GLU A 154 -9.83 14.00 -21.53
N LEU A 155 -9.92 13.51 -20.28
CA LEU A 155 -8.76 13.25 -19.41
C LEU A 155 -8.58 11.77 -19.02
N GLY A 156 -9.46 10.88 -19.52
CA GLY A 156 -9.41 9.42 -19.31
C GLY A 156 -10.10 8.93 -18.04
N ASP A 157 -10.30 7.60 -17.95
CA ASP A 157 -10.90 6.94 -16.78
C ASP A 157 -10.00 7.15 -15.54
N GLY A 158 -10.51 7.86 -14.53
CA GLY A 158 -9.79 8.20 -13.29
C GLY A 158 -9.86 9.67 -12.86
N PHE A 159 -10.47 10.55 -13.66
CA PHE A 159 -10.76 11.93 -13.25
C PHE A 159 -11.96 11.96 -12.30
N GLY A 160 -11.70 12.10 -10.99
CA GLY A 160 -12.75 12.38 -10.00
C GLY A 160 -12.73 13.85 -9.62
N ALA A 161 -13.72 14.63 -10.04
CA ALA A 161 -13.85 16.01 -9.57
C ALA A 161 -14.21 15.99 -8.08
N GLU A 162 -13.32 16.50 -7.23
CA GLU A 162 -13.59 16.58 -5.79
C GLU A 162 -14.48 17.79 -5.51
N VAL A 163 -15.69 17.52 -5.04
CA VAL A 163 -16.69 18.55 -4.71
C VAL A 163 -17.02 18.49 -3.22
N LEU A 164 -16.90 19.63 -2.55
CA LEU A 164 -17.24 19.82 -1.14
C LEU A 164 -18.26 20.95 -1.01
N TRP A 165 -19.07 20.90 0.04
CA TRP A 165 -20.11 21.89 0.28
C TRP A 165 -20.17 22.25 1.77
N SER A 166 -20.64 23.46 2.05
CA SER A 166 -20.90 23.98 3.39
C SER A 166 -22.20 24.78 3.39
N ASP A 167 -22.52 25.47 4.48
CA ASP A 167 -23.66 26.39 4.50
C ASP A 167 -23.46 27.63 3.61
N ASP A 168 -22.21 28.04 3.39
CA ASP A 168 -21.85 29.29 2.72
C ASP A 168 -21.42 29.11 1.25
N GLY A 169 -21.35 27.86 0.76
CA GLY A 169 -21.01 27.61 -0.64
C GLY A 169 -20.62 26.18 -0.99
N ILE A 170 -20.09 26.04 -2.21
CA ILE A 170 -19.59 24.80 -2.80
C ILE A 170 -18.16 25.04 -3.28
N VAL A 171 -17.26 24.09 -3.05
CA VAL A 171 -15.88 24.11 -3.54
C VAL A 171 -15.68 22.95 -4.49
N VAL A 172 -15.18 23.24 -5.68
CA VAL A 172 -14.79 22.26 -6.70
C VAL A 172 -13.28 22.34 -6.90
N ARG A 173 -12.61 21.20 -6.85
CA ARG A 173 -11.20 21.08 -7.21
C ARG A 173 -11.07 20.42 -8.58
N LEU A 174 -10.26 21.03 -9.44
CA LEU A 174 -9.94 20.56 -10.78
C LEU A 174 -8.42 20.58 -10.97
N PRO A 175 -7.81 19.63 -11.68
CA PRO A 175 -6.37 19.68 -11.97
C PRO A 175 -6.04 20.81 -12.95
N GLU A 176 -4.76 21.19 -12.99
CA GLU A 176 -4.25 22.29 -13.85
C GLU A 176 -4.69 22.20 -15.33
N ALA A 177 -4.80 20.98 -15.87
CA ALA A 177 -5.17 20.74 -17.26
C ALA A 177 -6.63 21.11 -17.61
N ALA A 178 -7.51 21.20 -16.60
CA ALA A 178 -8.91 21.57 -16.77
C ALA A 178 -9.05 23.11 -16.78
N GLU A 179 -8.47 23.76 -17.80
CA GLU A 179 -8.45 25.22 -17.88
C GLU A 179 -9.81 25.83 -18.16
N ASP A 180 -10.67 25.16 -18.94
CA ASP A 180 -12.01 25.62 -19.28
C ASP A 180 -13.08 24.88 -18.47
N LEU A 181 -13.88 25.63 -17.72
CA LEU A 181 -15.00 25.10 -16.95
C LEU A 181 -16.29 25.81 -17.39
N PRO A 182 -17.12 25.16 -18.22
CA PRO A 182 -18.39 25.72 -18.64
C PRO A 182 -19.32 25.96 -17.44
N MET A 183 -19.83 27.19 -17.32
CA MET A 183 -20.74 27.58 -16.24
C MET A 183 -22.05 26.76 -16.21
N GLU A 184 -22.46 26.23 -17.35
CA GLU A 184 -23.65 25.36 -17.49
C GLU A 184 -23.50 24.04 -16.70
N LEU A 185 -22.27 23.60 -16.44
CA LEU A 185 -22.00 22.44 -15.58
C LEU A 185 -22.24 22.77 -14.09
N LEU A 186 -22.03 24.03 -13.71
CA LEU A 186 -22.20 24.49 -12.33
C LEU A 186 -23.66 24.82 -11.99
N PHE A 187 -24.49 25.19 -12.97
CA PHE A 187 -25.87 25.62 -12.75
C PHE A 187 -26.86 24.76 -13.55
N PRO A 188 -27.49 23.73 -12.93
CA PRO A 188 -28.41 22.83 -13.62
C PRO A 188 -29.74 23.48 -14.01
N ASP A 189 -30.42 22.91 -15.02
CA ASP A 189 -31.76 23.38 -15.38
C ASP A 189 -32.75 23.04 -14.23
N PRO A 190 -33.58 24.02 -13.78
CA PRO A 190 -34.58 23.80 -12.73
C PRO A 190 -35.49 22.58 -12.92
N ASP A 191 -35.75 22.20 -14.17
CA ASP A 191 -36.64 21.09 -14.51
C ASP A 191 -35.94 19.73 -14.47
N GLU A 192 -34.60 19.70 -14.44
CA GLU A 192 -33.78 18.48 -14.39
C GLU A 192 -33.27 18.15 -12.97
N VAL A 193 -33.19 19.14 -12.08
CA VAL A 193 -32.63 19.04 -10.72
C VAL A 193 -33.08 17.79 -9.96
N GLU A 194 -34.39 17.52 -9.92
CA GLU A 194 -34.93 16.38 -9.16
C GLU A 194 -34.48 15.05 -9.74
N SER A 195 -34.54 14.91 -11.07
CA SER A 195 -34.16 13.67 -11.77
C SER A 195 -32.67 13.37 -11.64
N GLU A 196 -31.81 14.40 -11.73
CA GLU A 196 -30.36 14.23 -11.60
C GLU A 196 -29.94 13.87 -10.17
N VAL A 197 -30.53 14.51 -9.15
CA VAL A 197 -30.24 14.16 -7.75
C VAL A 197 -30.66 12.72 -7.48
N VAL A 198 -31.87 12.32 -7.89
CA VAL A 198 -32.36 10.95 -7.67
C VAL A 198 -31.47 9.91 -8.36
N ALA A 199 -30.98 10.20 -9.57
CA ALA A 199 -30.06 9.32 -10.28
C ALA A 199 -28.69 9.20 -9.58
N ALA A 200 -28.16 10.30 -9.03
CA ALA A 200 -26.85 10.34 -8.40
C ALA A 200 -26.83 9.85 -6.94
N LEU A 201 -27.97 9.91 -6.24
CA LEU A 201 -28.12 9.61 -4.81
C LEU A 201 -27.48 8.28 -4.37
N PRO A 202 -27.68 7.13 -5.05
CA PRO A 202 -27.13 5.84 -4.61
C PRO A 202 -25.60 5.83 -4.45
N GLY A 203 -24.90 6.68 -5.20
CA GLY A 203 -23.44 6.84 -5.14
C GLY A 203 -22.95 7.86 -4.11
N THR A 204 -23.81 8.34 -3.20
CA THR A 204 -23.45 9.37 -2.20
C THR A 204 -23.26 8.77 -0.81
N ALA A 205 -22.34 9.35 -0.03
CA ALA A 205 -22.14 8.98 1.37
C ALA A 205 -23.38 9.25 2.24
N ALA A 206 -24.12 10.33 1.94
CA ALA A 206 -25.37 10.67 2.62
C ALA A 206 -26.42 9.56 2.46
N PHE A 207 -26.59 9.02 1.25
CA PHE A 207 -27.51 7.93 0.99
C PHE A 207 -27.11 6.65 1.73
N ALA A 208 -25.82 6.28 1.70
CA ALA A 208 -25.33 5.11 2.43
C ALA A 208 -25.54 5.24 3.95
N ALA A 209 -25.34 6.44 4.51
CA ALA A 209 -25.56 6.71 5.92
C ALA A 209 -27.05 6.58 6.30
N ARG A 210 -27.96 7.13 5.50
CA ARG A 210 -29.41 7.05 5.74
C ARG A 210 -29.97 5.67 5.48
N PHE A 211 -29.47 4.96 4.48
CA PHE A 211 -29.83 3.57 4.25
C PHE A 211 -29.52 2.69 5.46
N ARG A 212 -28.35 2.88 6.07
CA ARG A 212 -27.97 2.20 7.31
C ARG A 212 -28.93 2.52 8.44
N GLU A 213 -29.32 3.78 8.60
CA GLU A 213 -30.23 4.22 9.65
C GLU A 213 -31.65 3.71 9.44
N ALA A 214 -32.18 3.83 8.22
CA ALA A 214 -33.47 3.28 7.83
C ALA A 214 -33.53 1.75 8.01
N ALA A 215 -32.50 1.02 7.58
CA ALA A 215 -32.40 -0.43 7.77
C ALA A 215 -32.29 -0.82 9.25
N ALA A 216 -31.55 -0.04 10.06
CA ALA A 216 -31.45 -0.26 11.50
C ALA A 216 -32.78 0.02 12.22
N ARG A 217 -33.47 1.09 11.83
CA ARG A 217 -34.78 1.53 12.35
C ARG A 217 -35.88 0.52 12.00
N ALA A 218 -35.83 -0.03 10.80
CA ALA A 218 -36.71 -1.10 10.32
C ALA A 218 -36.35 -2.50 10.89
N LEU A 219 -35.32 -2.60 11.75
CA LEU A 219 -34.85 -3.84 12.36
C LEU A 219 -34.42 -4.94 11.36
N LEU A 220 -34.02 -4.55 10.15
CA LEU A 220 -33.58 -5.47 9.10
C LEU A 220 -32.12 -5.88 9.25
N LEU A 221 -31.34 -5.11 10.02
CA LEU A 221 -29.96 -5.47 10.34
C LEU A 221 -29.94 -6.54 11.44
N PRO A 222 -29.46 -7.77 11.16
CA PRO A 222 -29.48 -8.86 12.13
C PRO A 222 -28.67 -8.50 13.38
N ARG A 223 -29.13 -8.91 14.57
CA ARG A 223 -28.44 -8.66 15.86
C ARG A 223 -27.90 -9.99 16.42
N ARG A 224 -26.66 -9.99 16.95
CA ARG A 224 -26.04 -11.21 17.53
C ARG A 224 -26.67 -11.63 18.86
N ARG A 225 -27.15 -10.68 19.67
CA ARG A 225 -27.86 -10.91 20.93
C ARG A 225 -29.01 -9.90 21.08
N PRO A 226 -30.23 -10.34 21.44
CA PRO A 226 -31.29 -9.41 21.82
C PRO A 226 -30.85 -8.53 23.00
N GLY A 227 -31.12 -7.23 22.94
CA GLY A 227 -30.83 -6.28 24.04
C GLY A 227 -29.43 -5.66 24.07
N GLN A 228 -28.49 -6.05 23.20
CA GLN A 228 -27.15 -5.42 23.12
C GLN A 228 -27.00 -4.55 21.87
N ARG A 229 -26.29 -3.42 22.03
CA ARG A 229 -25.99 -2.50 20.93
C ARG A 229 -25.03 -3.16 19.93
N THR A 230 -25.31 -3.05 18.64
CA THR A 230 -24.39 -3.49 17.59
C THR A 230 -23.35 -2.38 17.36
N PRO A 231 -22.03 -2.70 17.36
CA PRO A 231 -20.99 -1.71 17.03
C PRO A 231 -21.24 -1.04 15.68
N LEU A 232 -20.97 0.27 15.57
CA LEU A 232 -21.28 1.06 14.36
C LEU A 232 -20.58 0.52 13.09
N TRP A 233 -19.32 0.06 13.21
CA TRP A 233 -18.59 -0.54 12.09
C TRP A 233 -19.30 -1.79 11.55
N GLN A 234 -19.86 -2.63 12.42
CA GLN A 234 -20.59 -3.83 12.04
C GLN A 234 -21.96 -3.46 11.45
N GLN A 235 -22.58 -2.38 11.91
CA GLN A 235 -23.77 -1.82 11.27
C GLN A 235 -23.46 -1.27 9.86
N ARG A 236 -22.32 -0.59 9.68
CA ARG A 236 -21.86 -0.09 8.37
C ARG A 236 -21.63 -1.23 7.39
N GLN A 237 -20.88 -2.26 7.78
CA GLN A 237 -20.62 -3.42 6.94
C GLN A 237 -21.93 -4.12 6.52
N ARG A 238 -22.81 -4.43 7.49
CA ARG A 238 -24.07 -5.11 7.19
C ARG A 238 -25.03 -4.28 6.35
N ALA A 239 -25.07 -2.96 6.57
CA ALA A 239 -25.87 -2.07 5.75
C ALA A 239 -25.32 -1.95 4.33
N ALA A 240 -24.00 -1.93 4.15
CA ALA A 240 -23.36 -1.94 2.84
C ALA A 240 -23.65 -3.25 2.09
N ASP A 241 -23.51 -4.40 2.76
CA ASP A 241 -23.87 -5.71 2.19
C ASP A 241 -25.35 -5.73 1.76
N LEU A 242 -26.25 -5.27 2.64
CA LEU A 242 -27.68 -5.17 2.33
C LEU A 242 -27.96 -4.22 1.17
N LEU A 243 -27.29 -3.07 1.11
CA LEU A 243 -27.44 -2.07 0.04
C LEU A 243 -27.00 -2.65 -1.31
N SER A 244 -25.90 -3.40 -1.35
CA SER A 244 -25.39 -4.04 -2.57
C SER A 244 -26.36 -5.05 -3.20
N VAL A 245 -27.18 -5.68 -2.37
CA VAL A 245 -28.25 -6.60 -2.81
C VAL A 245 -29.52 -5.83 -3.11
N ALA A 246 -29.91 -4.90 -2.24
CA ALA A 246 -31.12 -4.12 -2.37
C ALA A 246 -31.13 -3.24 -3.63
N SER A 247 -29.98 -2.70 -4.05
CA SER A 247 -29.85 -1.86 -5.24
C SER A 247 -30.32 -2.54 -6.53
N LYS A 248 -30.33 -3.87 -6.57
CA LYS A 248 -30.87 -4.67 -7.69
C LYS A 248 -32.40 -4.69 -7.75
N TYR A 249 -33.06 -4.21 -6.68
CA TYR A 249 -34.51 -4.20 -6.52
C TYR A 249 -34.99 -2.77 -6.21
N PRO A 250 -35.24 -1.93 -7.24
CA PRO A 250 -35.66 -0.52 -7.04
C PRO A 250 -36.91 -0.34 -6.18
N SER A 251 -37.77 -1.36 -6.10
CA SER A 251 -38.97 -1.37 -5.26
C SER A 251 -38.72 -1.78 -3.80
N PHE A 252 -37.46 -1.97 -3.38
CA PHE A 252 -37.15 -2.35 -1.99
C PHE A 252 -37.56 -1.23 -1.03
N PRO A 253 -38.43 -1.48 -0.02
CA PRO A 253 -39.00 -0.41 0.80
C PRO A 253 -37.98 0.50 1.48
N ILE A 254 -36.84 -0.04 1.91
CA ILE A 254 -35.80 0.77 2.57
C ILE A 254 -35.08 1.67 1.58
N LEU A 255 -34.92 1.25 0.32
CA LEU A 255 -34.37 2.14 -0.71
C LEU A 255 -35.31 3.31 -0.96
N LEU A 256 -36.60 3.04 -1.15
CA LEU A 256 -37.62 4.08 -1.34
C LEU A 256 -37.67 5.05 -0.16
N GLU A 257 -37.66 4.51 1.05
CA GLU A 257 -37.64 5.30 2.29
C GLU A 257 -36.36 6.13 2.42
N THR A 258 -35.20 5.58 2.06
CA THR A 258 -33.93 6.31 2.10
C THR A 258 -33.93 7.44 1.07
N THR A 259 -34.40 7.19 -0.15
CA THR A 259 -34.55 8.23 -1.18
C THR A 259 -35.50 9.32 -0.69
N ARG A 260 -36.63 8.95 -0.09
CA ARG A 260 -37.61 9.90 0.47
C ARG A 260 -36.99 10.73 1.59
N GLU A 261 -36.29 10.11 2.55
CA GLU A 261 -35.60 10.80 3.66
C GLU A 261 -34.52 11.76 3.13
N CYS A 262 -33.70 11.33 2.16
CA CYS A 262 -32.71 12.20 1.53
C CYS A 262 -33.34 13.39 0.79
N CYS A 263 -34.31 13.15 -0.09
CA CYS A 263 -34.91 14.19 -0.93
C CYS A 263 -35.81 15.18 -0.17
N ASN A 264 -36.52 14.71 0.86
CA ASN A 264 -37.55 15.52 1.52
C ASN A 264 -37.16 16.00 2.92
N ASP A 265 -36.38 15.21 3.68
CA ASP A 265 -36.09 15.51 5.08
C ASP A 265 -34.71 16.17 5.22
N ILE A 266 -33.75 15.82 4.36
CA ILE A 266 -32.38 16.35 4.42
C ILE A 266 -32.22 17.48 3.40
N PHE A 267 -32.52 17.21 2.14
CA PHE A 267 -32.40 18.18 1.07
C PHE A 267 -33.63 19.09 0.99
N ASP A 268 -33.42 20.29 0.47
CA ASP A 268 -34.49 21.22 0.10
C ASP A 268 -34.50 21.39 -1.43
N LEU A 269 -34.96 20.34 -2.13
CA LEU A 269 -35.08 20.34 -3.59
C LEU A 269 -36.03 21.44 -4.11
N PRO A 270 -37.18 21.74 -3.46
CA PRO A 270 -38.02 22.86 -3.85
C PRO A 270 -37.27 24.19 -3.82
N ALA A 271 -36.47 24.47 -2.78
CA ALA A 271 -35.66 25.68 -2.72
C ALA A 271 -34.56 25.69 -3.79
N LEU A 272 -33.87 24.57 -4.02
CA LEU A 272 -32.87 24.48 -5.08
C LEU A 272 -33.47 24.77 -6.47
N ARG A 273 -34.61 24.16 -6.79
CA ARG A 273 -35.36 24.41 -8.04
C ARG A 273 -35.78 25.88 -8.16
N LEU A 274 -36.25 26.49 -7.06
CA LEU A 274 -36.60 27.91 -7.04
C LEU A 274 -35.36 28.78 -7.32
N ILE A 275 -34.25 28.54 -6.62
CA ILE A 275 -33.00 29.30 -6.80
C ILE A 275 -32.50 29.18 -8.24
N MET A 276 -32.46 27.97 -8.81
CA MET A 276 -32.07 27.78 -10.21
C MET A 276 -33.03 28.51 -11.17
N SER A 277 -34.33 28.57 -10.86
CA SER A 277 -35.30 29.31 -11.66
C SER A 277 -35.09 30.84 -11.57
N GLU A 278 -34.65 31.33 -10.41
CA GLU A 278 -34.31 32.73 -10.17
C GLU A 278 -32.99 33.11 -10.86
N VAL A 279 -32.02 32.19 -10.93
CA VAL A 279 -30.79 32.32 -11.74
C VAL A 279 -31.13 32.35 -13.24
N ARG A 280 -31.93 31.39 -13.73
CA ARG A 280 -32.39 31.32 -15.13
C ARG A 280 -33.15 32.58 -15.56
N SER A 281 -33.99 33.13 -14.68
CA SER A 281 -34.72 34.38 -14.92
C SER A 281 -33.94 35.66 -14.59
N ARG A 282 -32.65 35.53 -14.22
CA ARG A 282 -31.73 36.64 -13.87
C ARG A 282 -32.20 37.51 -12.70
N ARG A 283 -33.05 36.99 -11.81
CA ARG A 283 -33.38 37.64 -10.53
C ARG A 283 -32.23 37.51 -9.53
N ILE A 284 -31.53 36.38 -9.59
CA ILE A 284 -30.25 36.19 -8.93
C ILE A 284 -29.17 36.36 -10.00
N ARG A 285 -28.27 37.31 -9.78
CA ARG A 285 -27.11 37.56 -10.64
C ARG A 285 -26.00 36.56 -10.29
N VAL A 286 -25.32 36.02 -11.31
CA VAL A 286 -24.09 35.24 -11.13
C VAL A 286 -22.92 36.09 -11.62
N VAL A 287 -21.88 36.23 -10.79
CA VAL A 287 -20.65 36.94 -11.12
C VAL A 287 -19.50 35.95 -11.11
N GLN A 288 -18.65 35.99 -12.13
CA GLN A 288 -17.42 35.21 -12.18
C GLN A 288 -16.24 36.14 -11.90
N VAL A 289 -15.31 35.69 -11.07
CA VAL A 289 -14.07 36.41 -10.82
C VAL A 289 -12.92 35.42 -10.73
N GLU A 290 -11.78 35.79 -11.29
CA GLU A 290 -10.53 35.06 -11.10
C GLU A 290 -9.66 35.86 -10.13
N THR A 291 -9.32 35.25 -9.00
CA THR A 291 -8.46 35.84 -7.97
C THR A 291 -7.08 35.17 -8.00
N PRO A 292 -5.99 35.92 -7.69
CA PRO A 292 -4.65 35.33 -7.60
C PRO A 292 -4.49 34.42 -6.38
N ILE A 293 -5.25 34.69 -5.30
CA ILE A 293 -5.29 33.94 -4.05
C ILE A 293 -6.74 33.86 -3.56
N ALA A 294 -7.04 32.89 -2.70
CA ALA A 294 -8.38 32.72 -2.13
C ALA A 294 -8.85 34.00 -1.39
N SER A 295 -10.06 34.48 -1.70
CA SER A 295 -10.69 35.57 -0.96
C SER A 295 -10.96 35.21 0.52
N PRO A 296 -11.24 36.18 1.40
CA PRO A 296 -11.64 35.92 2.79
C PRO A 296 -12.75 34.85 2.91
N PHE A 297 -13.82 34.94 2.12
CA PHE A 297 -14.90 33.95 2.10
C PHE A 297 -14.43 32.60 1.57
N ALA A 298 -13.58 32.56 0.54
CA ALA A 298 -13.07 31.31 -0.01
C ALA A 298 -12.16 30.58 0.98
N ARG A 299 -11.32 31.31 1.73
CA ARG A 299 -10.52 30.74 2.82
C ARG A 299 -11.39 30.11 3.89
N SER A 300 -12.49 30.76 4.26
CA SER A 300 -13.47 30.20 5.21
C SER A 300 -14.13 28.92 4.68
N LEU A 301 -14.50 28.87 3.40
CA LEU A 301 -15.04 27.66 2.76
C LEU A 301 -14.02 26.52 2.70
N LEU A 302 -12.77 26.83 2.35
CA LEU A 302 -11.68 25.86 2.27
C LEU A 302 -11.23 25.33 3.63
N PHE A 303 -11.57 26.00 4.73
CA PHE A 303 -11.32 25.47 6.07
C PHE A 303 -12.04 24.12 6.29
N GLY A 304 -13.23 23.93 5.71
CA GLY A 304 -13.96 22.67 5.76
C GLY A 304 -13.23 21.51 5.06
N TRP A 305 -12.40 21.83 4.05
CA TRP A 305 -11.53 20.88 3.34
C TRP A 305 -10.55 20.25 4.34
N ILE A 306 -9.82 21.05 5.12
CA ILE A 306 -8.78 20.58 6.06
C ILE A 306 -9.29 19.56 7.08
N ALA A 307 -10.51 19.75 7.60
CA ALA A 307 -11.12 18.85 8.58
C ALA A 307 -11.44 17.46 8.02
N VAL A 308 -11.77 17.36 6.73
CA VAL A 308 -12.00 16.08 6.03
C VAL A 308 -10.67 15.36 5.78
N PHE A 309 -9.63 16.09 5.33
CA PHE A 309 -8.35 15.48 4.92
C PHE A 309 -7.38 15.16 6.06
N MET A 310 -7.35 15.97 7.13
CA MET A 310 -6.46 15.68 8.28
C MET A 310 -6.98 14.53 9.15
N TYR A 311 -8.28 14.23 9.09
CA TYR A 311 -8.94 13.40 10.12
C TYR A 311 -9.94 12.35 9.61
N GLU A 312 -10.09 12.13 8.28
CA GLU A 312 -10.44 10.80 7.78
C GLU A 312 -9.30 9.84 8.11
N GLY A 313 -9.33 9.37 9.36
CA GLY A 313 -8.31 8.49 9.92
C GLY A 313 -8.35 7.13 9.24
N ASP A 314 -7.44 6.96 8.27
CA ASP A 314 -6.77 5.70 7.91
C ASP A 314 -5.69 5.88 6.80
N ALA A 315 -5.44 7.11 6.32
CA ALA A 315 -4.41 7.39 5.32
C ALA A 315 -2.96 7.32 5.89
N PRO A 316 -2.05 6.52 5.28
CA PRO A 316 -0.61 6.53 5.56
C PRO A 316 0.00 7.93 5.68
N LEU A 317 1.10 8.07 6.45
CA LEU A 317 1.80 9.35 6.61
C LEU A 317 2.19 10.01 5.28
N ALA A 318 2.50 9.21 4.25
CA ALA A 318 2.79 9.70 2.90
C ALA A 318 1.56 10.31 2.20
N GLU A 319 0.38 9.70 2.35
CA GLU A 319 -0.88 10.25 1.84
C GLU A 319 -1.26 11.54 2.57
N ARG A 320 -1.04 11.61 3.90
CA ARG A 320 -1.21 12.84 4.68
C ARG A 320 -0.25 13.95 4.25
N ARG A 321 1.02 13.64 3.95
CA ARG A 321 1.98 14.61 3.41
C ARG A 321 1.61 15.09 2.01
N ALA A 322 1.20 14.17 1.13
CA ALA A 322 0.72 14.51 -0.21
C ALA A 322 -0.53 15.39 -0.17
N ALA A 323 -1.44 15.17 0.78
CA ALA A 323 -2.62 16.01 1.02
C ALA A 323 -2.26 17.37 1.62
N ALA A 324 -1.32 17.43 2.59
CA ALA A 324 -0.86 18.68 3.18
C ALA A 324 -0.14 19.59 2.17
N LEU A 325 0.61 19.00 1.23
CA LEU A 325 1.21 19.73 0.11
C LEU A 325 0.18 20.38 -0.83
N SER A 326 -1.08 19.91 -0.80
CA SER A 326 -2.21 20.42 -1.60
C SER A 326 -3.10 21.42 -0.87
N LEU A 327 -2.65 21.94 0.28
CA LEU A 327 -3.36 22.97 1.04
C LEU A 327 -2.63 24.32 0.92
N ASP A 328 -3.39 25.40 1.09
CA ASP A 328 -2.89 26.78 1.03
C ASP A 328 -2.00 27.11 2.25
N ARG A 329 -0.80 27.65 2.02
CA ARG A 329 0.22 27.96 3.04
C ARG A 329 -0.22 28.98 4.07
N GLU A 330 -1.01 30.00 3.70
CA GLU A 330 -1.48 30.98 4.69
C GLU A 330 -2.39 30.29 5.72
N LEU A 331 -3.23 29.37 5.22
CA LEU A 331 -4.10 28.51 6.03
C LEU A 331 -3.29 27.53 6.91
N LEU A 332 -2.24 26.91 6.37
CA LEU A 332 -1.37 26.01 7.14
C LEU A 332 -0.57 26.74 8.22
N ARG A 333 -0.09 27.96 7.92
CA ARG A 333 0.69 28.78 8.87
C ARG A 333 -0.13 29.19 10.08
N ASP A 334 -1.41 29.50 9.87
CA ASP A 334 -2.34 29.88 10.93
C ASP A 334 -2.77 28.67 11.80
N LEU A 335 -2.65 27.44 11.28
CA LEU A 335 -3.16 26.23 11.93
C LEU A 335 -2.10 25.33 12.61
N LEU A 336 -0.92 25.15 12.02
CA LEU A 336 0.03 24.10 12.43
C LEU A 336 1.27 24.63 13.15
N GLY A 337 1.46 25.95 13.20
CA GLY A 337 2.71 26.52 13.67
C GLY A 337 3.88 26.24 12.71
N VAL A 338 4.99 26.95 12.91
CA VAL A 338 6.08 27.08 11.93
C VAL A 338 6.87 25.78 11.69
N GLU A 339 6.79 24.81 12.61
CA GLU A 339 7.73 23.67 12.67
C GLU A 339 7.45 22.51 11.68
N GLU A 340 6.24 22.36 11.12
CA GLU A 340 5.91 21.21 10.22
C GLU A 340 6.24 21.43 8.72
N LEU A 341 6.45 22.69 8.28
CA LEU A 341 6.70 23.06 6.87
C LEU A 341 8.02 22.48 6.31
N ARG A 342 9.04 22.32 7.17
CA ARG A 342 10.39 21.85 6.80
C ARG A 342 10.44 20.38 6.34
N SER A 343 9.36 19.62 6.59
CA SER A 343 9.29 18.17 6.31
C SER A 343 8.47 17.81 5.06
N LEU A 344 7.98 18.82 4.33
CA LEU A 344 7.06 18.63 3.20
C LEU A 344 7.78 18.44 1.86
N LEU A 345 8.98 19.02 1.68
CA LEU A 345 9.77 18.84 0.47
C LEU A 345 10.69 17.64 0.61
N ASP A 346 10.74 16.83 -0.44
CA ASP A 346 11.66 15.71 -0.54
C ASP A 346 13.08 16.23 -0.87
N PRO A 347 14.11 15.90 -0.08
CA PRO A 347 15.46 16.43 -0.28
C PRO A 347 16.09 15.99 -1.62
N GLU A 348 15.84 14.76 -2.09
CA GLU A 348 16.37 14.29 -3.37
C GLU A 348 15.72 15.05 -4.54
N VAL A 349 14.42 15.36 -4.42
CA VAL A 349 13.71 16.19 -5.41
C VAL A 349 14.25 17.61 -5.44
N VAL A 350 14.57 18.19 -4.28
CA VAL A 350 15.17 19.53 -4.21
C VAL A 350 16.50 19.56 -4.94
N ASP A 351 17.41 18.63 -4.64
CA ASP A 351 18.72 18.54 -5.27
C ASP A 351 18.60 18.36 -6.80
N LEU A 352 17.72 17.47 -7.25
CA LEU A 352 17.48 17.22 -8.67
C LEU A 352 16.96 18.47 -9.39
N VAL A 353 15.95 19.14 -8.82
CA VAL A 353 15.39 20.36 -9.43
C VAL A 353 16.42 21.49 -9.43
N GLU A 354 17.22 21.62 -8.38
CA GLU A 354 18.30 22.60 -8.33
C GLU A 354 19.35 22.33 -9.41
N MET A 355 19.77 21.07 -9.60
CA MET A 355 20.67 20.69 -10.70
C MET A 355 20.09 21.04 -12.08
N GLU A 356 18.79 20.79 -12.30
CA GLU A 356 18.11 21.13 -13.56
C GLU A 356 18.02 22.65 -13.79
N LEU A 357 17.65 23.42 -12.77
CA LEU A 357 17.58 24.89 -12.82
C LEU A 357 18.96 25.49 -13.08
N GLN A 358 19.99 24.92 -12.47
CA GLN A 358 21.39 25.28 -12.66
C GLN A 358 21.97 24.76 -13.99
N ARG A 359 21.24 23.97 -14.78
CA ARG A 359 21.70 23.36 -16.04
C ARG A 359 22.92 22.44 -15.88
N LEU A 360 22.99 21.72 -14.76
CA LEU A 360 24.06 20.77 -14.44
C LEU A 360 23.76 19.34 -14.88
N THR A 361 22.55 19.07 -15.36
CA THR A 361 22.16 17.75 -15.86
C THR A 361 22.72 17.50 -17.27
N LEU A 362 23.03 16.24 -17.59
CA LEU A 362 23.67 15.87 -18.86
C LEU A 362 22.82 16.24 -20.10
N ASP A 363 21.49 16.23 -19.99
CA ASP A 363 20.56 16.65 -21.05
C ASP A 363 20.58 18.16 -21.32
N ARG A 364 21.13 18.95 -20.39
CA ARG A 364 21.21 20.41 -20.46
C ARG A 364 22.63 20.95 -20.61
N ALA A 365 23.62 20.08 -20.75
CA ALA A 365 24.99 20.48 -21.00
C ALA A 365 25.12 21.18 -22.36
N ALA A 366 25.85 22.30 -22.40
CA ALA A 366 26.12 23.04 -23.63
C ALA A 366 27.06 22.25 -24.54
N ARG A 367 26.68 22.11 -25.81
CA ARG A 367 27.39 21.32 -26.83
C ARG A 367 28.19 22.19 -27.79
N ASP A 368 27.89 23.48 -27.86
CA ASP A 368 28.58 24.45 -28.69
C ASP A 368 28.64 25.85 -28.04
N ALA A 369 29.32 26.77 -28.71
CA ALA A 369 29.47 28.15 -28.24
C ALA A 369 28.15 28.93 -28.18
N ASP A 370 27.14 28.57 -28.99
CA ASP A 370 25.85 29.25 -28.98
C ASP A 370 25.02 28.83 -27.76
N GLU A 371 24.96 27.52 -27.46
CA GLU A 371 24.35 27.01 -26.24
C GLU A 371 25.05 27.55 -24.97
N LEU A 372 26.38 27.74 -25.00
CA LEU A 372 27.13 28.37 -23.90
C LEU A 372 26.71 29.84 -23.67
N HIS A 373 26.46 30.60 -24.75
CA HIS A 373 25.94 31.97 -24.66
C HIS A 373 24.53 31.99 -24.05
N ASP A 374 23.68 31.04 -24.44
CA ASP A 374 22.33 30.90 -23.88
C ASP A 374 22.35 30.57 -22.38
N LEU A 375 23.32 29.75 -21.92
CA LEU A 375 23.52 29.52 -20.48
C LEU A 375 23.79 30.82 -19.73
N LEU A 376 24.65 31.69 -20.25
CA LEU A 376 24.97 32.99 -19.64
C LEU A 376 23.76 33.94 -19.64
N ARG A 377 22.90 33.89 -20.65
CA ARG A 377 21.65 34.67 -20.69
C ARG A 377 20.62 34.22 -19.64
N VAL A 378 20.55 32.91 -19.40
CA VAL A 378 19.58 32.32 -18.46
C VAL A 378 20.06 32.43 -17.01
N LEU A 379 21.30 32.01 -16.72
CA LEU A 379 21.88 31.94 -15.38
C LEU A 379 22.49 33.26 -14.92
N GLY A 380 22.94 34.10 -15.86
CA GLY A 380 23.69 35.32 -15.58
C GLY A 380 25.21 35.06 -15.53
N PRO A 381 25.97 35.95 -14.87
CA PRO A 381 27.44 35.87 -14.83
C PRO A 381 27.94 34.58 -14.15
N LEU A 382 28.84 33.85 -14.80
CA LEU A 382 29.43 32.58 -14.31
C LEU A 382 30.96 32.63 -14.30
N THR A 383 31.58 31.86 -13.42
CA THR A 383 33.04 31.63 -13.43
C THR A 383 33.42 30.56 -14.46
N GLU A 384 34.70 30.46 -14.80
CA GLU A 384 35.21 29.41 -15.69
C GLU A 384 34.97 28.00 -15.13
N ILE A 385 35.10 27.82 -13.81
CA ILE A 385 34.84 26.55 -13.13
C ILE A 385 33.35 26.18 -13.23
N GLU A 386 32.46 27.15 -13.07
CA GLU A 386 31.01 26.94 -13.20
C GLU A 386 30.62 26.58 -14.63
N LEU A 387 31.25 27.21 -15.63
CA LEU A 387 31.02 26.89 -17.04
C LEU A 387 31.54 25.50 -17.39
N ALA A 388 32.70 25.10 -16.85
CA ALA A 388 33.27 23.76 -17.05
C ALA A 388 32.35 22.65 -16.53
N ALA A 389 31.60 22.89 -15.46
CA ALA A 389 30.62 21.94 -14.94
C ALA A 389 29.39 21.75 -15.86
N ARG A 390 29.21 22.58 -16.89
CA ARG A 390 28.00 22.65 -17.74
C ARG A 390 28.24 22.28 -19.20
N ILE A 391 29.41 21.72 -19.53
CA ILE A 391 29.78 21.30 -20.90
C ILE A 391 29.87 19.76 -21.06
N GLY A 392 29.42 18.99 -20.06
CA GLY A 392 29.38 17.53 -20.14
C GLY A 392 30.77 16.89 -20.20
N GLU A 393 30.98 15.97 -21.15
CA GLU A 393 32.27 15.28 -21.37
C GLU A 393 33.27 16.11 -22.22
N ALA A 394 32.92 17.34 -22.61
CA ALA A 394 33.82 18.18 -23.41
C ALA A 394 35.10 18.53 -22.65
N SER A 395 36.23 18.61 -23.36
CA SER A 395 37.51 18.91 -22.75
C SER A 395 37.58 20.38 -22.31
N PRO A 396 38.29 20.70 -21.20
CA PRO A 396 38.49 22.09 -20.75
C PRO A 396 39.07 23.02 -21.82
N GLN A 397 39.86 22.47 -22.76
CA GLN A 397 40.43 23.24 -23.87
C GLN A 397 39.37 23.73 -24.87
N LEU A 398 38.28 22.96 -25.04
CA LEU A 398 37.18 23.32 -25.94
C LEU A 398 36.37 24.51 -25.38
N LEU A 399 36.12 24.51 -24.06
CA LEU A 399 35.49 25.66 -23.38
C LEU A 399 36.27 26.95 -23.60
N GLN A 400 37.59 26.89 -23.42
CA GLN A 400 38.46 28.05 -23.62
C GLN A 400 38.35 28.59 -25.05
N THR A 401 38.31 27.68 -26.05
CA THR A 401 38.14 28.06 -27.46
C THR A 401 36.79 28.75 -27.72
N TRP A 402 35.71 28.25 -27.11
CA TRP A 402 34.39 28.87 -27.21
C TRP A 402 34.33 30.25 -26.55
N LEU A 403 34.90 30.39 -25.35
CA LEU A 403 34.94 31.66 -24.63
C LEU A 403 35.76 32.71 -25.38
N GLU A 404 36.94 32.36 -25.88
CA GLU A 404 37.78 33.26 -26.69
C GLU A 404 37.01 33.78 -27.92
N HIS A 405 36.30 32.88 -28.63
CA HIS A 405 35.49 33.24 -29.79
C HIS A 405 34.31 34.15 -29.45
N LEU A 406 33.60 33.89 -28.35
CA LEU A 406 32.46 34.70 -27.91
C LEU A 406 32.89 36.09 -27.41
N VAL A 407 34.04 36.18 -26.75
CA VAL A 407 34.62 37.44 -26.28
C VAL A 407 35.16 38.26 -27.46
N GLU A 408 35.85 37.64 -28.42
CA GLU A 408 36.33 38.32 -29.64
C GLU A 408 35.16 38.93 -30.43
N ARG A 409 34.05 38.20 -30.54
CA ARG A 409 32.80 38.66 -31.17
C ARG A 409 31.96 39.60 -30.31
N ARG A 410 32.42 39.93 -29.09
CA ARG A 410 31.72 40.79 -28.12
C ARG A 410 30.29 40.34 -27.79
N ARG A 411 30.03 39.04 -27.86
CA ARG A 411 28.77 38.44 -27.38
C ARG A 411 28.85 38.17 -25.88
N VAL A 412 30.04 37.89 -25.37
CA VAL A 412 30.32 37.71 -23.94
C VAL A 412 31.32 38.76 -23.50
N ILE A 413 31.15 39.27 -22.27
CA ILE A 413 32.07 40.21 -21.63
C ILE A 413 32.56 39.64 -20.29
N THR A 414 33.77 40.03 -19.92
CA THR A 414 34.36 39.71 -18.61
C THR A 414 34.12 40.86 -17.64
N VAL A 415 33.53 40.57 -16.49
CA VAL A 415 33.29 41.53 -15.39
C VAL A 415 33.92 41.02 -14.11
N ASN A 416 34.36 41.93 -13.24
CA ASN A 416 34.79 41.59 -11.89
C ASN A 416 33.60 41.76 -10.94
N MET A 417 33.09 40.65 -10.40
CA MET A 417 31.88 40.61 -9.60
C MET A 417 32.14 39.77 -8.35
N ALA A 418 31.81 40.32 -7.18
CA ALA A 418 32.06 39.69 -5.87
C ALA A 418 33.54 39.27 -5.63
N GLY A 419 34.50 39.97 -6.26
CA GLY A 419 35.94 39.70 -6.11
C GLY A 419 36.51 38.67 -7.09
N GLU A 420 35.70 38.14 -8.00
CA GLU A 420 36.11 37.15 -9.00
C GLU A 420 35.84 37.66 -10.43
N GLN A 421 36.65 37.20 -11.40
CA GLN A 421 36.30 37.39 -12.81
C GLN A 421 35.19 36.41 -13.21
N ARG A 422 34.15 36.95 -13.85
CA ARG A 422 33.02 36.20 -14.38
C ARG A 422 32.76 36.58 -15.83
N TYR A 423 32.34 35.60 -16.62
CA TYR A 423 31.85 35.78 -17.98
C TYR A 423 30.35 36.04 -17.93
N CYS A 424 29.86 37.01 -18.70
CA CYS A 424 28.44 37.33 -18.79
C CYS A 424 28.06 37.73 -20.21
N ALA A 425 26.78 37.54 -20.56
CA ALA A 425 26.26 37.93 -21.85
C ALA A 425 26.34 39.46 -22.03
N ALA A 426 26.71 39.93 -23.21
CA ALA A 426 26.82 41.36 -23.50
C ALA A 426 25.49 42.10 -23.30
N GLU A 427 24.36 41.42 -23.47
CA GLU A 427 23.00 41.91 -23.25
C GLU A 427 22.73 42.31 -21.78
N ASP A 428 23.49 41.77 -20.83
CA ASP A 428 23.35 42.09 -19.41
C ASP A 428 24.18 43.29 -18.96
N ALA A 429 24.98 43.86 -19.85
CA ALA A 429 25.92 44.94 -19.56
C ALA A 429 25.23 46.10 -18.81
N ALA A 430 24.21 46.74 -19.40
CA ALA A 430 23.48 47.84 -18.77
C ALA A 430 22.91 47.47 -17.38
N LYS A 431 22.37 46.24 -17.22
CA LYS A 431 21.81 45.78 -15.94
C LYS A 431 22.88 45.64 -14.85
N LEU A 432 24.06 45.16 -15.21
CA LEU A 432 25.18 44.97 -14.28
C LEU A 432 25.82 46.31 -13.88
N ARG A 433 25.94 47.28 -14.79
CA ARG A 433 26.40 48.63 -14.44
C ARG A 433 25.38 49.38 -13.58
N ASP A 434 24.12 49.41 -14.00
CA ASP A 434 23.10 50.22 -13.33
C ASP A 434 22.67 49.59 -11.99
N GLY A 435 22.68 48.25 -11.88
CA GLY A 435 22.28 47.52 -10.67
C GLY A 435 23.39 47.28 -9.66
N LEU A 436 24.63 47.04 -10.09
CA LEU A 436 25.77 46.67 -9.23
C LEU A 436 26.94 47.64 -9.30
N GLY A 437 26.93 48.64 -10.19
CA GLY A 437 28.02 49.59 -10.36
C GLY A 437 29.27 49.00 -11.03
N LEU A 438 29.13 47.90 -11.78
CA LEU A 438 30.28 47.23 -12.40
C LEU A 438 30.84 48.02 -13.59
N ALA A 439 32.16 47.97 -13.77
CA ALA A 439 32.84 48.51 -14.94
C ALA A 439 32.67 47.56 -16.15
N ILE A 440 32.13 48.07 -17.24
CA ILE A 440 31.89 47.31 -18.48
C ILE A 440 33.00 47.63 -19.51
N PRO A 441 33.46 46.64 -20.30
CA PRO A 441 34.40 46.86 -21.40
C PRO A 441 33.90 47.85 -22.46
N VAL A 442 34.82 48.64 -23.02
CA VAL A 442 34.51 49.66 -24.03
C VAL A 442 34.31 49.01 -25.41
N GLY A 443 33.30 49.45 -26.17
CA GLY A 443 33.06 48.98 -27.55
C GLY A 443 31.84 48.07 -27.75
N LEU A 444 30.95 47.96 -26.77
CA LEU A 444 29.64 47.33 -26.96
C LEU A 444 28.69 48.24 -27.77
N PRO A 445 27.77 47.67 -28.57
CA PRO A 445 26.69 48.42 -29.21
C PRO A 445 25.85 49.21 -28.19
N THR A 446 25.36 50.39 -28.60
CA THR A 446 24.58 51.29 -27.72
C THR A 446 23.33 50.60 -27.15
N ALA A 447 22.70 49.72 -27.94
CA ALA A 447 21.55 48.91 -27.53
C ALA A 447 21.79 48.06 -26.27
N PHE A 448 23.04 47.74 -25.91
CA PHE A 448 23.38 46.99 -24.69
C PHE A 448 23.91 47.88 -23.55
N THR A 449 24.13 49.17 -23.80
CA THR A 449 24.69 50.13 -22.83
C THR A 449 23.73 51.25 -22.43
N ASP A 450 22.63 51.42 -23.16
CA ASP A 450 21.58 52.38 -22.81
C ASP A 450 20.97 52.03 -21.45
N SER A 451 20.67 53.04 -20.64
CA SER A 451 20.22 52.82 -19.26
C SER A 451 18.80 52.26 -19.23
N VAL A 452 18.62 51.17 -18.49
CA VAL A 452 17.35 50.40 -18.44
C VAL A 452 16.25 51.17 -17.69
N SER A 453 16.64 52.09 -16.80
CA SER A 453 15.74 52.77 -15.84
C SER A 453 14.97 53.96 -16.42
N ALA A 454 15.29 54.45 -17.63
CA ALA A 454 14.68 55.67 -18.17
C ALA A 454 13.31 55.45 -18.85
N GLU A 455 13.02 54.26 -19.37
CA GLU A 455 11.81 54.00 -20.19
C GLU A 455 10.87 52.93 -19.59
N SER A 456 11.37 52.02 -18.74
CA SER A 456 10.65 50.79 -18.35
C SER A 456 10.11 50.76 -16.91
N GLY A 457 10.51 51.70 -16.04
CA GLY A 457 10.10 51.73 -14.62
C GLY A 457 10.63 50.56 -13.76
N GLU A 458 11.48 49.69 -14.30
CA GLU A 458 12.03 48.51 -13.63
C GLU A 458 13.40 48.78 -12.98
N SER A 459 13.60 48.28 -11.75
CA SER A 459 14.89 48.35 -11.04
C SER A 459 15.85 47.26 -11.55
N PRO A 460 17.04 47.60 -12.10
CA PRO A 460 17.99 46.62 -12.62
C PRO A 460 18.45 45.58 -11.59
N LEU A 461 18.58 46.00 -10.32
CA LEU A 461 18.93 45.11 -9.22
C LEU A 461 17.81 44.09 -8.93
N ARG A 462 16.55 44.52 -8.98
CA ARG A 462 15.38 43.64 -8.79
C ARG A 462 15.35 42.53 -9.85
N ASP A 463 15.73 42.87 -11.07
CA ASP A 463 15.81 41.95 -12.19
C ASP A 463 16.90 40.88 -12.01
N LEU A 464 18.07 41.28 -11.52
CA LEU A 464 19.16 40.36 -11.18
C LEU A 464 18.77 39.42 -10.04
N VAL A 465 18.11 39.94 -9.01
CA VAL A 465 17.58 39.14 -7.89
C VAL A 465 16.51 38.16 -8.37
N ALA A 466 15.59 38.59 -9.22
CA ALA A 466 14.54 37.73 -9.78
C ALA A 466 15.11 36.66 -10.74
N ARG A 467 16.20 36.94 -11.46
CA ARG A 467 16.91 35.91 -12.24
C ARG A 467 17.57 34.88 -11.32
N PHE A 468 18.24 35.32 -10.25
CA PHE A 468 18.84 34.41 -9.28
C PHE A 468 17.79 33.47 -8.68
N ALA A 469 16.64 34.01 -8.25
CA ALA A 469 15.59 33.19 -7.65
C ALA A 469 14.98 32.15 -8.62
N ARG A 470 14.85 32.47 -9.91
CA ARG A 470 14.33 31.52 -10.92
C ARG A 470 15.29 30.38 -11.26
N THR A 471 16.55 30.48 -10.86
CA THR A 471 17.62 29.53 -11.21
C THR A 471 18.11 28.72 -10.03
N HIS A 472 17.61 28.97 -8.82
CA HIS A 472 18.00 28.27 -7.60
C HIS A 472 16.77 27.70 -6.89
N GLY A 473 16.98 26.68 -6.06
CA GLY A 473 16.00 26.25 -5.07
C GLY A 473 15.82 27.28 -3.94
N PRO A 474 15.26 26.90 -2.79
CA PRO A 474 15.18 27.79 -1.64
C PRO A 474 16.55 28.32 -1.21
N PHE A 475 16.67 29.62 -1.00
CA PHE A 475 17.93 30.30 -0.70
C PHE A 475 17.79 31.36 0.40
N THR A 476 18.91 31.79 0.97
CA THR A 476 18.98 32.78 2.05
C THR A 476 19.44 34.16 1.53
N SER A 477 19.16 35.20 2.31
CA SER A 477 19.65 36.56 2.01
C SER A 477 21.18 36.64 1.94
N ALA A 478 21.89 35.77 2.68
CA ALA A 478 23.36 35.70 2.66
C ALA A 478 23.89 35.13 1.34
N GLN A 479 23.26 34.07 0.81
CA GLN A 479 23.68 33.44 -0.45
C GLN A 479 23.58 34.39 -1.63
N ILE A 480 22.47 35.12 -1.75
CA ILE A 480 22.29 36.09 -2.84
C ILE A 480 23.20 37.31 -2.70
N ALA A 481 23.41 37.81 -1.47
CA ALA A 481 24.33 38.90 -1.20
C ALA A 481 25.77 38.53 -1.61
N ALA A 482 26.20 37.33 -1.24
CA ALA A 482 27.49 36.78 -1.66
C ALA A 482 27.58 36.59 -3.18
N ARG A 483 26.53 36.09 -3.84
CA ARG A 483 26.53 35.91 -5.30
C ARG A 483 26.66 37.24 -6.04
N LEU A 484 25.90 38.26 -5.61
CA LEU A 484 25.85 39.56 -6.27
C LEU A 484 26.98 40.52 -5.86
N GLY A 485 27.68 40.24 -4.74
CA GLY A 485 28.70 41.14 -4.20
C GLY A 485 28.13 42.39 -3.55
N ILE A 486 26.90 42.31 -3.02
CA ILE A 486 26.19 43.41 -2.37
C ILE A 486 26.08 43.17 -0.85
N SER A 487 25.70 44.20 -0.09
CA SER A 487 25.43 44.02 1.34
C SER A 487 24.12 43.24 1.57
N GLN A 488 24.07 42.51 2.68
CA GLN A 488 22.89 41.71 3.04
C GLN A 488 21.63 42.59 3.25
N GLU A 489 21.78 43.84 3.69
CA GLU A 489 20.65 44.78 3.81
C GLU A 489 20.06 45.19 2.45
N ILE A 490 20.91 45.46 1.45
CA ILE A 490 20.44 45.78 0.08
C ILE A 490 19.71 44.58 -0.52
N ALA A 491 20.24 43.37 -0.31
CA ALA A 491 19.56 42.14 -0.71
C ALA A 491 18.20 42.00 0.00
N ARG A 492 18.13 42.22 1.31
CA ARG A 492 16.90 42.11 2.10
C ARG A 492 15.81 43.08 1.63
N LEU A 493 16.16 44.32 1.31
CA LEU A 493 15.20 45.31 0.78
C LEU A 493 14.65 44.87 -0.58
N SER A 494 15.52 44.42 -1.49
CA SER A 494 15.11 43.96 -2.83
C SER A 494 14.23 42.71 -2.76
N LEU A 495 14.54 41.79 -1.83
CA LEU A 495 13.73 40.61 -1.55
C LEU A 495 12.37 40.99 -0.98
N ALA A 496 12.30 41.94 -0.04
CA ALA A 496 11.05 42.39 0.57
C ALA A 496 10.07 42.98 -0.46
N GLU A 497 10.57 43.76 -1.42
CA GLU A 497 9.76 44.27 -2.54
C GLU A 497 9.21 43.13 -3.41
N LEU A 498 10.04 42.14 -3.75
CA LEU A 498 9.61 41.00 -4.56
C LEU A 498 8.60 40.12 -3.85
N VAL A 499 8.73 39.97 -2.53
CA VAL A 499 7.74 39.30 -1.66
C VAL A 499 6.43 40.09 -1.63
N GLY A 500 6.48 41.42 -1.54
CA GLY A 500 5.29 42.28 -1.63
C GLY A 500 4.53 42.13 -2.95
N THR A 501 5.25 41.85 -4.04
CA THR A 501 4.66 41.53 -5.36
C THR A 501 4.34 40.05 -5.58
N GLN A 502 4.42 39.21 -4.54
CA GLN A 502 4.16 37.75 -4.58
C GLN A 502 5.02 36.94 -5.57
N ARG A 503 6.12 37.52 -6.08
CA ARG A 503 7.04 36.83 -7.00
C ARG A 503 8.00 35.91 -6.25
N LEU A 504 8.35 36.29 -5.01
CA LEU A 504 9.10 35.47 -4.08
C LEU A 504 8.24 35.12 -2.87
N LEU A 505 8.48 33.93 -2.34
CA LEU A 505 7.82 33.41 -1.15
C LEU A 505 8.85 33.25 -0.03
N THR A 506 8.46 33.63 1.19
CA THR A 506 9.27 33.45 2.40
C THR A 506 8.84 32.25 3.21
N GLY A 507 9.78 31.53 3.81
CA GLY A 507 9.49 30.35 4.65
C GLY A 507 10.74 29.64 5.14
N GLU A 508 10.55 28.47 5.74
CA GLU A 508 11.62 27.53 6.09
C GLU A 508 11.37 26.25 5.29
N PHE A 509 12.00 26.14 4.12
CA PHE A 509 11.68 25.14 3.10
C PHE A 509 12.60 23.92 3.15
N LEU A 510 13.90 24.12 3.41
CA LEU A 510 14.88 23.04 3.38
C LEU A 510 14.92 22.24 4.69
N PRO A 511 14.92 20.89 4.63
CA PRO A 511 15.10 20.05 5.80
C PRO A 511 16.51 20.24 6.38
N GLY A 512 16.59 20.77 7.61
CA GLY A 512 17.86 21.07 8.30
C GLY A 512 18.39 22.49 8.08
N GLY A 513 17.69 23.34 7.32
CA GLY A 513 18.00 24.77 7.16
C GLY A 513 17.82 25.57 8.45
N SER A 514 18.37 26.79 8.52
CA SER A 514 18.15 27.70 9.65
C SER A 514 17.97 29.13 9.16
N GLY A 515 16.96 29.82 9.71
CA GLY A 515 16.62 31.19 9.32
C GLY A 515 15.57 31.26 8.21
N VAL A 516 15.28 32.49 7.77
CA VAL A 516 14.27 32.76 6.73
C VAL A 516 14.87 32.52 5.36
N GLU A 517 14.22 31.63 4.60
CA GLU A 517 14.53 31.30 3.22
C GLU A 517 13.54 31.97 2.27
N PHE A 518 13.99 32.16 1.03
CA PHE A 518 13.26 32.74 -0.08
C PHE A 518 13.27 31.75 -1.23
N CYS A 519 12.14 31.61 -1.92
CA CYS A 519 12.04 30.78 -3.12
C CYS A 519 11.17 31.51 -4.16
N ASP A 520 11.50 31.35 -5.44
CA ASP A 520 10.62 31.81 -6.51
C ASP A 520 9.32 30.99 -6.49
N ALA A 521 8.19 31.67 -6.71
CA ALA A 521 6.88 31.04 -6.63
C ALA A 521 6.77 29.84 -7.59
N GLU A 522 7.21 29.97 -8.84
CA GLU A 522 7.15 28.90 -9.85
C GLU A 522 8.06 27.73 -9.48
N VAL A 523 9.26 28.03 -8.99
CA VAL A 523 10.22 27.01 -8.56
C VAL A 523 9.66 26.19 -7.40
N LEU A 524 9.06 26.85 -6.40
CA LEU A 524 8.45 26.16 -5.27
C LEU A 524 7.28 25.26 -5.72
N ARG A 525 6.44 25.69 -6.67
CA ARG A 525 5.36 24.84 -7.22
C ARG A 525 5.93 23.60 -7.90
N ARG A 526 7.00 23.76 -8.69
CA ARG A 526 7.69 22.64 -9.34
C ARG A 526 8.27 21.64 -8.34
N LEU A 527 8.92 22.13 -7.28
CA LEU A 527 9.46 21.31 -6.19
C LEU A 527 8.35 20.49 -5.54
N ARG A 528 7.26 21.15 -5.13
CA ARG A 528 6.12 20.48 -4.48
C ARG A 528 5.44 19.44 -5.37
N ARG A 529 5.20 19.78 -6.65
CA ARG A 529 4.58 18.85 -7.61
C ARG A 529 5.40 17.57 -7.75
N ARG A 530 6.73 17.69 -7.84
CA ARG A 530 7.64 16.55 -7.95
C ARG A 530 7.77 15.78 -6.63
N SER A 531 7.85 16.45 -5.49
CA SER A 531 7.86 15.78 -4.18
C SER A 531 6.55 15.03 -3.94
N LEU A 532 5.41 15.60 -4.35
CA LEU A 532 4.12 14.93 -4.28
C LEU A 532 4.02 13.76 -5.26
N ALA A 533 4.54 13.90 -6.49
CA ALA A 533 4.61 12.79 -7.44
C ALA A 533 5.49 11.64 -6.93
N ALA A 534 6.63 11.95 -6.29
CA ALA A 534 7.48 10.97 -5.63
C ALA A 534 6.72 10.27 -4.48
N LEU A 535 6.05 11.03 -3.61
CA LEU A 535 5.22 10.49 -2.54
C LEU A 535 4.02 9.66 -3.06
N ARG A 536 3.39 10.04 -4.18
CA ARG A 536 2.31 9.25 -4.81
C ARG A 536 2.84 7.94 -5.39
N LYS A 537 4.01 7.98 -6.02
CA LYS A 537 4.70 6.78 -6.50
C LYS A 537 5.11 5.85 -5.34
N GLU A 538 5.44 6.42 -4.18
CA GLU A 538 5.63 5.68 -2.92
C GLU A 538 4.32 5.14 -2.32
N VAL A 539 3.15 5.44 -2.86
CA VAL A 539 1.85 4.95 -2.36
C VAL A 539 1.18 4.01 -3.35
N GLU A 540 1.58 4.02 -4.62
CA GLU A 540 0.96 3.20 -5.68
C GLU A 540 1.03 1.68 -5.36
N PRO A 541 -0.08 0.95 -5.51
CA PRO A 541 -0.10 -0.50 -5.39
C PRO A 541 0.69 -1.15 -6.53
N VAL A 542 1.36 -2.26 -6.24
CA VAL A 542 2.03 -3.07 -7.27
C VAL A 542 1.06 -4.05 -7.92
N ASP A 543 1.40 -4.55 -9.10
CA ASP A 543 0.62 -5.57 -9.78
C ASP A 543 0.72 -6.95 -9.10
N SER A 544 -0.18 -7.85 -9.50
CA SER A 544 -0.19 -9.23 -9.00
C SER A 544 1.08 -10.02 -9.36
N ALA A 545 1.73 -9.69 -10.48
CA ALA A 545 2.96 -10.32 -10.93
C ALA A 545 4.15 -9.98 -10.00
N ALA A 546 4.24 -8.74 -9.49
CA ALA A 546 5.24 -8.35 -8.51
C ALA A 546 5.11 -9.16 -7.21
N LEU A 547 3.90 -9.41 -6.72
CA LEU A 547 3.68 -10.29 -5.56
C LEU A 547 4.16 -11.72 -5.84
N ALA A 548 3.93 -12.23 -7.06
CA ALA A 548 4.35 -13.57 -7.46
C ALA A 548 5.86 -13.73 -7.66
N ARG A 549 6.58 -12.65 -8.01
CA ARG A 549 8.06 -12.59 -7.97
C ARG A 549 8.60 -12.47 -6.55
N PHE A 550 7.96 -11.62 -5.74
CA PHE A 550 8.36 -11.32 -4.38
C PHE A 550 8.28 -12.54 -3.45
N LEU A 551 7.16 -13.26 -3.43
CA LEU A 551 6.88 -14.26 -2.40
C LEU A 551 7.88 -15.45 -2.37
N PRO A 552 8.28 -16.07 -3.52
CA PRO A 552 9.32 -17.09 -3.54
C PRO A 552 10.67 -16.57 -3.02
N ARG A 553 11.08 -15.36 -3.44
CA ARG A 553 12.35 -14.74 -2.99
C ARG A 553 12.33 -14.42 -1.50
N TRP A 554 11.22 -13.87 -0.99
CA TRP A 554 11.01 -13.61 0.43
C TRP A 554 11.16 -14.88 1.27
N GLN A 555 10.61 -16.00 0.79
CA GLN A 555 10.74 -17.30 1.46
C GLN A 555 12.08 -18.01 1.23
N GLY A 556 13.05 -17.34 0.61
CA GLY A 556 14.40 -17.86 0.41
C GLY A 556 14.55 -18.88 -0.71
N ILE A 557 13.56 -19.01 -1.60
CA ILE A 557 13.65 -19.89 -2.77
C ILE A 557 14.69 -19.34 -3.75
N GLY A 558 15.57 -20.22 -4.21
CA GLY A 558 16.73 -19.82 -5.03
C GLY A 558 17.84 -19.11 -4.26
N SER A 559 17.75 -19.03 -2.92
CA SER A 559 18.85 -18.57 -2.09
C SER A 559 19.99 -19.60 -2.14
N GLY A 560 21.23 -19.12 -2.27
CA GLY A 560 22.42 -19.98 -2.35
C GLY A 560 22.85 -20.63 -1.02
N ARG A 561 21.98 -20.56 0.01
CA ARG A 561 22.27 -20.98 1.39
C ARG A 561 22.23 -22.51 1.52
N SER A 562 23.09 -23.08 2.35
CA SER A 562 23.21 -24.54 2.56
C SER A 562 23.59 -24.89 4.00
N GLY A 563 23.31 -26.12 4.43
CA GLY A 563 23.67 -26.65 5.75
C GLY A 563 22.54 -26.55 6.78
N THR A 564 22.84 -26.96 8.02
CA THR A 564 21.88 -27.06 9.13
C THR A 564 21.22 -25.72 9.48
N ASP A 565 21.99 -24.63 9.48
CA ASP A 565 21.48 -23.30 9.82
C ASP A 565 20.46 -22.81 8.78
N ALA A 566 20.71 -23.10 7.50
CA ALA A 566 19.77 -22.78 6.42
C ALA A 566 18.46 -23.60 6.54
N VAL A 567 18.53 -24.83 7.04
CA VAL A 567 17.33 -25.63 7.36
C VAL A 567 16.57 -25.02 8.53
N ALA A 568 17.26 -24.60 9.59
CA ALA A 568 16.63 -23.93 10.73
C ALA A 568 15.96 -22.60 10.33
N GLU A 569 16.61 -21.77 9.51
CA GLU A 569 16.02 -20.54 8.95
C GLU A 569 14.76 -20.83 8.11
N ALA A 570 14.82 -21.85 7.24
CA ALA A 570 13.66 -22.26 6.45
C ALA A 570 12.50 -22.75 7.33
N ILE A 571 12.79 -23.46 8.42
CA ILE A 571 11.79 -23.87 9.42
C ILE A 571 11.23 -22.64 10.15
N GLY A 572 12.04 -21.65 10.50
CA GLY A 572 11.58 -20.41 11.12
C GLY A 572 10.53 -19.67 10.28
N LEU A 573 10.65 -19.70 8.95
CA LEU A 573 9.62 -19.16 8.05
C LEU A 573 8.37 -20.05 7.96
N LEU A 574 8.55 -21.37 7.91
CA LEU A 574 7.48 -22.34 7.67
C LEU A 574 6.77 -22.82 8.94
N GLN A 575 7.26 -22.47 10.13
CA GLN A 575 6.78 -23.07 11.37
C GLN A 575 5.29 -22.80 11.62
N GLY A 576 4.58 -23.82 12.11
CA GLY A 576 3.13 -23.77 12.33
C GLY A 576 2.28 -24.05 11.07
N ALA A 577 2.85 -24.00 9.86
CA ALA A 577 2.15 -24.37 8.63
C ALA A 577 1.84 -25.87 8.58
N ALA A 578 0.59 -26.24 8.26
CA ALA A 578 0.20 -27.64 8.06
C ALA A 578 0.54 -28.09 6.63
N LEU A 579 1.74 -28.65 6.45
CA LEU A 579 2.31 -29.00 5.15
C LEU A 579 2.26 -30.52 4.89
N PRO A 580 2.11 -30.98 3.63
CA PRO A 580 2.08 -32.42 3.33
C PRO A 580 3.42 -33.09 3.62
N GLY A 581 3.41 -34.16 4.44
CA GLY A 581 4.62 -34.87 4.86
C GLY A 581 5.44 -35.39 3.70
N SER A 582 4.79 -35.87 2.63
CA SER A 582 5.47 -36.34 1.41
C SER A 582 6.20 -35.24 0.62
N LEU A 583 5.85 -33.97 0.79
CA LEU A 583 6.37 -32.84 0.01
C LEU A 583 7.37 -31.97 0.79
N ILE A 584 7.37 -32.03 2.13
CA ILE A 584 8.23 -31.18 2.97
C ILE A 584 9.70 -31.27 2.58
N GLU A 585 10.27 -32.48 2.54
CA GLU A 585 11.69 -32.65 2.18
C GLU A 585 11.90 -32.62 0.66
N ALA A 586 10.97 -33.19 -0.11
CA ALA A 586 11.14 -33.46 -1.53
C ALA A 586 10.85 -32.24 -2.44
N ASP A 587 10.09 -31.27 -1.97
CA ASP A 587 9.61 -30.12 -2.77
C ASP A 587 9.67 -28.78 -2.04
N ILE A 588 9.57 -28.74 -0.72
CA ILE A 588 9.46 -27.47 0.03
C ILE A 588 10.83 -27.04 0.56
N LEU A 589 11.50 -27.89 1.35
CA LEU A 589 12.81 -27.56 1.95
C LEU A 589 13.94 -27.55 0.90
N CYS A 590 13.90 -28.47 -0.07
CA CYS A 590 14.92 -28.55 -1.11
C CYS A 590 14.94 -27.32 -2.05
N GLN A 591 13.83 -26.58 -2.15
CA GLN A 591 13.76 -25.33 -2.92
C GLN A 591 14.34 -24.13 -2.16
N ARG A 592 14.38 -24.20 -0.82
CA ARG A 592 14.87 -23.12 0.07
C ARG A 592 16.33 -23.32 0.48
N VAL A 593 16.78 -24.57 0.53
CA VAL A 593 18.14 -24.95 0.98
C VAL A 593 18.88 -25.65 -0.16
N LYS A 594 19.98 -25.04 -0.59
CA LYS A 594 20.90 -25.62 -1.57
C LYS A 594 21.52 -26.89 -1.01
N ASN A 595 21.50 -27.96 -1.80
CA ASN A 595 22.02 -29.29 -1.41
C ASN A 595 21.39 -29.82 -0.10
N PHE A 596 20.07 -29.61 0.09
CA PHE A 596 19.34 -30.11 1.25
C PHE A 596 19.63 -31.59 1.56
N SER A 597 19.88 -31.89 2.83
CA SER A 597 20.12 -33.24 3.34
C SER A 597 19.13 -33.58 4.45
N SER A 598 18.45 -34.73 4.34
CA SER A 598 17.56 -35.24 5.39
C SER A 598 18.28 -35.43 6.74
N ALA A 599 19.59 -35.65 6.72
CA ALA A 599 20.40 -35.80 7.94
C ALA A 599 20.48 -34.50 8.76
N ASP A 600 20.42 -33.34 8.11
CA ASP A 600 20.45 -32.05 8.81
C ASP A 600 19.14 -31.84 9.59
N LEU A 601 18.01 -32.22 8.98
CA LEU A 601 16.71 -32.18 9.66
C LEU A 601 16.60 -33.22 10.78
N ASP A 602 17.11 -34.43 10.55
CA ASP A 602 17.16 -35.47 11.59
C ASP A 602 18.04 -35.05 12.77
N LEU A 603 19.16 -34.35 12.50
CA LEU A 603 20.02 -33.79 13.55
C LEU A 603 19.24 -32.79 14.41
N LEU A 604 18.52 -31.84 13.80
CA LEU A 604 17.70 -30.85 14.52
C LEU A 604 16.58 -31.49 15.35
N CYS A 605 16.00 -32.60 14.88
CA CYS A 605 15.02 -33.36 15.65
C CYS A 605 15.67 -34.15 16.80
N ALA A 606 16.85 -34.75 16.56
CA ALA A 606 17.57 -35.53 17.56
C ALA A 606 18.16 -34.67 18.68
N THR A 607 18.62 -33.44 18.38
CA THR A 607 19.04 -32.45 19.40
C THR A 607 17.84 -31.88 20.16
N GLY A 608 16.63 -32.04 19.62
CA GLY A 608 15.39 -31.56 20.21
C GLY A 608 15.11 -30.09 19.94
N GLU A 609 15.87 -29.42 19.07
CA GLU A 609 15.60 -28.04 18.66
C GLU A 609 14.31 -27.94 17.85
N VAL A 610 14.08 -28.89 16.93
CA VAL A 610 12.90 -28.96 16.06
C VAL A 610 12.03 -30.15 16.44
N VAL A 611 10.73 -29.94 16.48
CA VAL A 611 9.72 -30.99 16.67
C VAL A 611 8.76 -30.98 15.48
N TRP A 612 8.21 -32.15 15.16
CA TRP A 612 7.16 -32.29 14.16
C TRP A 612 5.87 -32.82 14.78
N LEU A 613 4.72 -32.29 14.35
CA LEU A 613 3.40 -32.68 14.84
C LEU A 613 2.47 -33.01 13.68
N GLY A 614 1.64 -34.04 13.81
CA GLY A 614 0.60 -34.31 12.83
C GLY A 614 -0.51 -33.25 12.83
N ALA A 615 -1.12 -33.07 11.67
CA ALA A 615 -2.13 -32.05 11.39
C ALA A 615 -3.25 -32.64 10.51
N GLY A 616 -3.61 -33.89 10.76
CA GLY A 616 -4.61 -34.66 10.01
C GLY A 616 -4.04 -35.52 8.88
N ALA A 617 -4.69 -36.66 8.65
CA ALA A 617 -4.36 -37.61 7.60
C ALA A 617 -4.85 -37.13 6.21
N VAL A 618 -4.12 -37.50 5.15
CA VAL A 618 -4.50 -37.27 3.76
C VAL A 618 -4.37 -38.57 2.98
N GLY A 619 -5.46 -39.34 2.92
CA GLY A 619 -5.46 -40.68 2.35
C GLY A 619 -4.75 -41.70 3.26
N ALA A 620 -4.42 -42.88 2.73
CA ALA A 620 -3.94 -44.01 3.54
C ALA A 620 -2.44 -43.96 3.91
N HIS A 621 -1.64 -43.19 3.18
CA HIS A 621 -0.17 -43.24 3.26
C HIS A 621 0.50 -41.88 3.48
N ASP A 622 -0.28 -40.80 3.58
CA ASP A 622 0.26 -39.44 3.73
C ASP A 622 -0.62 -38.62 4.68
N GLY A 623 -0.12 -37.47 5.12
CA GLY A 623 -0.81 -36.58 6.03
C GLY A 623 -0.14 -35.22 6.09
N ARG A 624 -0.79 -34.26 6.74
CA ARG A 624 -0.18 -32.95 7.00
C ARG A 624 0.61 -33.01 8.30
N VAL A 625 1.76 -32.38 8.32
CA VAL A 625 2.59 -32.20 9.51
C VAL A 625 3.04 -30.75 9.63
N ARG A 626 3.30 -30.33 10.86
CA ARG A 626 3.86 -29.02 11.20
C ARG A 626 5.28 -29.22 11.70
N LEU A 627 6.25 -28.53 11.11
CA LEU A 627 7.59 -28.38 11.68
C LEU A 627 7.61 -27.13 12.54
N MET A 628 8.35 -27.15 13.65
CA MET A 628 8.44 -26.01 14.55
C MET A 628 9.59 -26.15 15.54
N PHE A 629 10.07 -25.01 16.01
CA PHE A 629 10.96 -25.00 17.17
C PHE A 629 10.21 -25.43 18.42
N ARG A 630 10.88 -26.20 19.28
CA ARG A 630 10.26 -26.82 20.46
C ARG A 630 9.60 -25.80 21.39
N ASP A 631 10.19 -24.63 21.56
CA ASP A 631 9.71 -23.53 22.39
C ASP A 631 8.50 -22.79 21.79
N GLN A 632 8.27 -22.90 20.49
CA GLN A 632 7.18 -22.23 19.77
C GLN A 632 5.91 -23.09 19.63
N VAL A 633 5.96 -24.37 20.05
CA VAL A 633 4.84 -25.32 19.90
C VAL A 633 3.56 -24.79 20.52
N ALA A 634 3.61 -24.41 21.80
CA ALA A 634 2.45 -23.93 22.55
C ALA A 634 1.89 -22.61 21.97
N ALA A 635 2.73 -21.79 21.34
CA ALA A 635 2.37 -20.47 20.81
C ALA A 635 1.77 -20.51 19.41
N LEU A 636 2.00 -21.58 18.63
CA LEU A 636 1.62 -21.65 17.22
C LEU A 636 0.60 -22.75 16.89
N VAL A 637 0.50 -23.81 17.71
CA VAL A 637 -0.50 -24.88 17.51
C VAL A 637 -1.67 -24.71 18.47
N PRO A 638 -2.93 -24.71 17.99
CA PRO A 638 -4.08 -24.72 18.89
C PRO A 638 -4.10 -26.00 19.73
N ALA A 639 -4.80 -25.97 20.86
CA ALA A 639 -4.93 -27.14 21.73
C ALA A 639 -5.48 -28.35 20.96
N VAL A 640 -4.95 -29.53 21.27
CA VAL A 640 -5.33 -30.79 20.61
C VAL A 640 -6.83 -31.03 20.77
N ALA A 641 -7.49 -31.40 19.67
CA ALA A 641 -8.93 -31.71 19.67
C ALA A 641 -9.22 -32.90 20.60
N THR A 642 -10.45 -33.01 21.08
CA THR A 642 -10.81 -34.11 21.99
C THR A 642 -10.68 -35.47 21.30
N ALA A 643 -10.48 -36.54 22.08
CA ALA A 643 -10.36 -37.90 21.55
C ALA A 643 -11.58 -38.34 20.72
N GLU A 644 -12.77 -37.86 21.10
CA GLU A 644 -14.02 -38.09 20.35
C GLU A 644 -14.03 -37.35 19.00
N GLU A 645 -13.56 -36.10 18.95
CA GLU A 645 -13.48 -35.29 17.72
C GLU A 645 -12.39 -35.78 16.75
N SER A 646 -11.32 -36.38 17.28
CA SER A 646 -10.18 -36.86 16.49
C SER A 646 -10.29 -38.32 16.07
N GLY A 647 -11.31 -39.05 16.52
CA GLY A 647 -11.48 -40.48 16.26
C GLY A 647 -10.48 -41.38 16.99
N THR A 648 -9.82 -40.88 18.05
CA THR A 648 -8.75 -41.56 18.80
C THR A 648 -9.25 -42.20 20.11
N ASP A 649 -10.47 -42.76 20.09
CA ASP A 649 -11.15 -43.32 21.29
C ASP A 649 -11.21 -44.86 21.35
N GLU A 650 -10.58 -45.54 20.38
CA GLU A 650 -10.49 -47.00 20.40
C GLU A 650 -9.60 -47.56 21.54
N PRO A 651 -9.81 -48.84 21.97
CA PRO A 651 -9.05 -49.44 23.07
C PRO A 651 -7.52 -49.44 22.87
N HIS A 652 -7.05 -49.61 21.62
CA HIS A 652 -5.62 -49.54 21.30
C HIS A 652 -5.05 -48.14 21.54
N HIS A 653 -5.80 -47.07 21.23
CA HIS A 653 -5.40 -45.69 21.52
C HIS A 653 -5.24 -45.44 23.01
N HIS A 654 -6.19 -45.92 23.82
CA HIS A 654 -6.16 -45.75 25.28
C HIS A 654 -4.93 -46.41 25.91
N VAL A 655 -4.60 -47.62 25.47
CA VAL A 655 -3.43 -48.36 25.98
C VAL A 655 -2.13 -47.65 25.61
N LEU A 656 -1.99 -47.20 24.35
CA LEU A 656 -0.81 -46.46 23.90
C LEU A 656 -0.65 -45.13 24.66
N ARG A 657 -1.74 -44.37 24.82
CA ARG A 657 -1.76 -43.10 25.57
C ARG A 657 -1.38 -43.31 27.04
N ALA A 658 -1.94 -44.33 27.70
CA ALA A 658 -1.64 -44.66 29.09
C ALA A 658 -0.17 -45.10 29.28
N HIS A 659 0.35 -45.91 28.35
CA HIS A 659 1.73 -46.36 28.39
C HIS A 659 2.71 -45.19 28.28
N LEU A 660 2.54 -44.34 27.26
CA LEU A 660 3.40 -43.17 27.02
C LEU A 660 3.30 -42.12 28.14
N SER A 661 2.13 -41.96 28.75
CA SER A 661 1.93 -41.11 29.93
C SER A 661 2.74 -41.60 31.14
N THR A 662 2.77 -42.92 31.36
CA THR A 662 3.39 -43.50 32.57
C THR A 662 4.89 -43.72 32.42
N HIS A 663 5.35 -44.14 31.23
CA HIS A 663 6.73 -44.57 30.99
C HIS A 663 7.55 -43.57 30.16
N GLY A 664 6.92 -42.51 29.63
CA GLY A 664 7.59 -41.50 28.83
C GLY A 664 7.84 -41.96 27.40
N ALA A 665 8.95 -41.51 26.80
CA ALA A 665 9.28 -41.81 25.41
C ALA A 665 9.68 -43.28 25.25
N SER A 666 8.96 -44.01 24.39
CA SER A 666 9.07 -45.47 24.26
C SER A 666 9.35 -45.92 22.83
N PHE A 667 10.06 -47.04 22.69
CA PHE A 667 10.33 -47.68 21.40
C PHE A 667 9.20 -48.64 20.98
N TRP A 668 9.16 -49.01 19.71
CA TRP A 668 8.14 -49.92 19.15
C TRP A 668 7.90 -51.21 19.96
N ALA A 669 8.98 -51.85 20.44
CA ALA A 669 8.89 -53.10 21.19
C ALA A 669 8.16 -52.92 22.54
N GLU A 670 8.24 -51.74 23.15
CA GLU A 670 7.58 -51.41 24.41
C GLU A 670 6.10 -51.11 24.19
N LEU A 671 5.76 -50.40 23.10
CA LEU A 671 4.38 -50.13 22.70
C LEU A 671 3.61 -51.41 22.39
N THR A 672 4.21 -52.30 21.60
CA THR A 672 3.61 -53.61 21.28
C THR A 672 3.48 -54.50 22.52
N ALA A 673 4.47 -54.49 23.42
CA ALA A 673 4.38 -55.19 24.70
C ALA A 673 3.26 -54.63 25.60
N ALA A 674 3.02 -53.32 25.59
CA ALA A 674 1.92 -52.70 26.35
C ALA A 674 0.55 -53.16 25.86
N VAL A 675 0.33 -53.21 24.53
CA VAL A 675 -0.90 -53.73 23.94
C VAL A 675 -1.09 -55.22 24.25
N ALA A 676 -0.01 -56.00 24.17
CA ALA A 676 -0.03 -57.42 24.55
C ALA A 676 -0.39 -57.61 26.04
N ALA A 677 0.17 -56.80 26.94
CA ALA A 677 -0.12 -56.84 28.37
C ALA A 677 -1.58 -56.46 28.70
N ALA A 678 -2.19 -55.59 27.88
CA ALA A 678 -3.60 -55.22 27.99
C ALA A 678 -4.58 -56.30 27.48
N SER A 679 -4.07 -57.45 27.01
CA SER A 679 -4.88 -58.56 26.47
C SER A 679 -5.78 -58.19 25.29
N LEU A 680 -5.42 -57.15 24.53
CA LEU A 680 -6.10 -56.77 23.29
C LEU A 680 -5.61 -57.63 22.11
N PRO A 681 -6.46 -57.96 21.13
CA PRO A 681 -5.99 -58.53 19.86
C PRO A 681 -5.00 -57.57 19.20
N TYR A 682 -3.81 -58.03 18.85
CA TYR A 682 -2.79 -57.18 18.24
C TYR A 682 -2.07 -57.89 17.10
N ASP A 683 -1.89 -57.18 16.01
CA ASP A 683 -0.86 -57.44 15.02
C ASP A 683 -0.01 -56.16 14.81
N ASP A 684 1.12 -56.28 14.11
CA ASP A 684 1.99 -55.13 13.88
C ASP A 684 1.28 -54.01 13.11
N GLN A 685 0.23 -54.33 12.34
CA GLN A 685 -0.50 -53.38 11.52
C GLN A 685 -1.53 -52.59 12.33
N SER A 686 -2.30 -53.24 13.21
CA SER A 686 -3.32 -52.61 14.05
C SER A 686 -2.69 -51.66 15.07
N VAL A 687 -1.55 -52.04 15.64
CA VAL A 687 -0.79 -51.18 16.55
C VAL A 687 -0.19 -49.99 15.78
N LEU A 688 0.24 -50.20 14.54
CA LEU A 688 0.80 -49.14 13.69
C LEU A 688 -0.28 -48.15 13.25
N GLU A 689 -1.46 -48.65 12.88
CA GLU A 689 -2.62 -47.82 12.52
C GLU A 689 -3.04 -46.95 13.71
N ALA A 690 -3.24 -47.55 14.90
CA ALA A 690 -3.58 -46.80 16.11
C ALA A 690 -2.51 -45.77 16.51
N LEU A 691 -1.22 -46.10 16.36
CA LEU A 691 -0.14 -45.14 16.60
C LEU A 691 -0.20 -43.96 15.61
N TRP A 692 -0.44 -44.23 14.33
CA TRP A 692 -0.51 -43.19 13.31
C TRP A 692 -1.79 -42.33 13.44
N ASP A 693 -2.90 -42.90 13.92
CA ASP A 693 -4.11 -42.14 14.22
C ASP A 693 -3.86 -41.12 15.34
N LEU A 694 -3.15 -41.53 16.40
CA LEU A 694 -2.67 -40.62 17.45
C LEU A 694 -1.68 -39.56 16.92
N VAL A 695 -0.81 -39.92 15.98
CA VAL A 695 0.10 -38.96 15.32
C VAL A 695 -0.70 -37.94 14.52
N TRP A 696 -1.69 -38.35 13.72
CA TRP A 696 -2.49 -37.45 12.90
C TRP A 696 -3.40 -36.53 13.71
N ALA A 697 -3.86 -37.00 14.88
CA ALA A 697 -4.54 -36.17 15.88
C ALA A 697 -3.59 -35.14 16.55
N GLY A 698 -2.27 -35.31 16.41
CA GLY A 698 -1.26 -34.44 17.02
C GLY A 698 -0.97 -34.79 18.49
N GLU A 699 -1.41 -35.95 18.98
CA GLU A 699 -1.20 -36.42 20.36
C GLU A 699 0.17 -37.07 20.57
N VAL A 700 0.73 -37.67 19.52
CA VAL A 700 2.00 -38.41 19.57
C VAL A 700 2.97 -37.87 18.52
N THR A 701 4.25 -37.78 18.88
CA THR A 701 5.36 -37.36 18.00
C THR A 701 6.56 -38.30 18.16
N SER A 702 7.53 -38.19 17.24
CA SER A 702 8.80 -38.94 17.28
C SER A 702 10.02 -38.03 17.19
N ASP A 703 11.15 -38.49 17.72
CA ASP A 703 12.45 -37.83 17.68
C ASP A 703 13.15 -37.88 16.29
N SER A 704 12.55 -38.52 15.29
CA SER A 704 13.02 -38.51 13.91
C SER A 704 11.85 -38.45 12.91
N LEU A 705 12.10 -37.91 11.72
CA LEU A 705 11.17 -37.99 10.59
C LEU A 705 11.27 -39.30 9.81
N SER A 706 12.22 -40.18 10.15
CA SER A 706 12.38 -41.49 9.51
C SER A 706 11.07 -42.31 9.42
N PRO A 707 10.20 -42.36 10.45
CA PRO A 707 8.93 -43.07 10.37
C PRO A 707 7.95 -42.43 9.39
N LEU A 708 7.93 -41.10 9.30
CA LEU A 708 7.13 -40.35 8.34
C LEU A 708 7.57 -40.63 6.90
N ARG A 709 8.89 -40.68 6.65
CA ARG A 709 9.44 -41.08 5.34
C ARG A 709 9.04 -42.51 4.98
N ALA A 710 9.07 -43.42 5.95
CA ALA A 710 8.64 -44.82 5.76
C ALA A 710 7.14 -44.95 5.48
N LYS A 711 6.29 -44.13 6.13
CA LYS A 711 4.84 -44.07 5.87
C LYS A 711 4.55 -43.52 4.47
N ALA A 712 5.17 -42.40 4.09
CA ALA A 712 5.01 -41.75 2.80
C ALA A 712 5.51 -42.59 1.61
N SER A 713 6.54 -43.41 1.80
CA SER A 713 7.09 -44.27 0.75
C SER A 713 6.25 -45.50 0.43
N GLY A 714 5.21 -45.78 1.25
CA GLY A 714 4.33 -46.94 1.11
C GLY A 714 5.08 -48.23 1.41
N GLY A 715 5.03 -48.70 2.67
CA GLY A 715 5.72 -49.90 3.13
C GLY A 715 5.39 -51.13 2.28
N SER A 716 6.23 -51.44 1.29
CA SER A 716 6.18 -52.72 0.58
C SER A 716 7.29 -53.63 1.10
N PRO A 717 6.97 -54.73 1.81
CA PRO A 717 7.95 -55.75 2.11
C PRO A 717 8.18 -56.53 0.82
N ARG A 718 9.29 -56.27 0.10
CA ARG A 718 9.70 -57.19 -0.97
C ARG A 718 10.14 -58.51 -0.35
N SER A 719 9.24 -59.49 -0.40
CA SER A 719 9.57 -60.91 -0.47
C SER A 719 10.66 -61.08 -1.52
N THR A 720 11.88 -61.36 -1.06
CA THR A 720 12.98 -61.77 -1.92
C THR A 720 12.80 -63.26 -2.24
N SER A 721 11.77 -63.59 -3.01
CA SER A 721 11.78 -64.85 -3.77
C SER A 721 12.81 -64.69 -4.89
N ARG A 722 14.07 -65.03 -4.58
CA ARG A 722 15.10 -65.25 -5.60
C ARG A 722 14.67 -66.46 -6.43
N SER A 723 14.02 -66.19 -7.55
CA SER A 723 14.00 -67.08 -8.71
C SER A 723 15.45 -67.23 -9.20
N ALA A 724 16.09 -68.34 -8.81
CA ALA A 724 17.37 -68.76 -9.38
C ALA A 724 17.12 -69.28 -10.79
N SER A 725 17.51 -68.50 -11.80
CA SER A 725 17.70 -68.98 -13.17
C SER A 725 19.07 -69.64 -13.29
N ARG A 726 19.10 -70.73 -14.05
CA ARG A 726 20.23 -71.63 -14.27
C ARG A 726 21.32 -70.98 -15.10
N SER A 727 22.58 -71.16 -14.71
CA SER A 727 23.68 -71.39 -15.66
C SER A 727 24.80 -72.19 -14.98
N ALA A 728 25.14 -73.32 -15.59
CA ALA A 728 26.15 -74.26 -15.17
C ALA A 728 27.57 -73.76 -15.45
N SER A 729 28.52 -74.05 -14.55
CA SER A 729 29.86 -74.58 -14.87
C SER A 729 30.70 -74.76 -13.59
N GLY A 730 31.31 -75.95 -13.42
CA GLY A 730 32.67 -76.04 -12.89
C GLY A 730 32.91 -76.37 -11.41
N SER A 731 32.99 -77.67 -11.10
CA SER A 731 34.06 -78.33 -10.32
C SER A 731 34.28 -78.09 -8.79
N ARG A 732 34.00 -79.18 -8.06
CA ARG A 732 34.76 -79.82 -6.94
C ARG A 732 34.78 -79.20 -5.52
N SER A 733 34.06 -79.90 -4.63
CA SER A 733 34.52 -80.49 -3.35
C SER A 733 35.37 -79.64 -2.39
N ARG A 734 34.80 -79.25 -1.23
CA ARG A 734 35.27 -79.64 0.13
C ARG A 734 34.43 -78.98 1.25
N ARG A 735 34.01 -79.84 2.21
CA ARG A 735 33.71 -79.65 3.65
C ARG A 735 32.92 -78.41 4.14
N PRO A 736 31.98 -78.59 5.09
CA PRO A 736 31.29 -77.47 5.73
C PRO A 736 32.25 -76.78 6.71
N SER A 737 32.67 -75.56 6.40
CA SER A 737 33.31 -74.68 7.40
C SER A 737 32.25 -73.88 8.14
N SER A 738 32.43 -73.79 9.44
CA SER A 738 31.67 -73.08 10.46
C SER A 738 31.53 -71.56 10.23
N SER A 739 30.78 -71.14 9.22
CA SER A 739 30.37 -69.72 9.04
C SER A 739 28.85 -69.51 8.90
N ALA A 740 28.05 -70.59 8.92
CA ALA A 740 26.58 -70.50 8.97
C ALA A 740 26.03 -70.04 10.34
N ALA A 741 26.88 -69.88 11.36
CA ALA A 741 26.51 -69.44 12.70
C ALA A 741 26.52 -67.91 12.90
N ARG A 742 26.79 -67.11 11.86
CA ARG A 742 26.71 -65.63 11.93
C ARG A 742 25.56 -65.02 11.13
N ALA A 743 24.78 -65.81 10.39
CA ALA A 743 23.62 -65.36 9.63
C ALA A 743 22.29 -65.37 10.41
N SER A 744 22.31 -65.82 11.67
CA SER A 744 21.16 -65.92 12.58
C SER A 744 21.08 -64.83 13.65
N LEU A 745 21.94 -63.81 13.61
CA LEU A 745 21.76 -62.56 14.37
C LEU A 745 20.94 -61.56 13.52
N ARG A 746 19.76 -61.96 13.05
CA ARG A 746 18.77 -60.97 12.60
C ARG A 746 18.13 -60.41 13.87
N VAL A 747 18.39 -59.13 14.15
CA VAL A 747 17.68 -58.36 15.17
C VAL A 747 16.20 -58.30 14.77
N SER A 748 15.43 -59.33 15.13
CA SER A 748 14.04 -59.54 14.74
C SER A 748 13.04 -58.72 15.58
N ARG A 749 13.52 -57.68 16.27
CA ARG A 749 12.71 -56.86 17.21
C ARG A 749 12.53 -55.40 16.74
N LEU A 750 12.88 -55.07 15.51
CA LEU A 750 12.89 -53.68 15.01
C LEU A 750 11.53 -53.14 14.57
N GLY A 751 10.47 -53.97 14.52
CA GLY A 751 9.13 -53.54 14.10
C GLY A 751 9.05 -53.11 12.62
N PRO A 752 7.89 -52.62 12.16
CA PRO A 752 7.75 -52.02 10.84
C PRO A 752 8.55 -50.70 10.75
N PRO A 753 9.16 -50.36 9.60
CA PRO A 753 9.94 -49.11 9.44
C PRO A 753 9.17 -47.83 9.79
N ALA A 754 7.85 -47.82 9.58
CA ALA A 754 6.97 -46.69 9.94
C ALA A 754 6.63 -46.61 11.43
N GLY A 755 7.08 -47.57 12.24
CA GLY A 755 6.99 -47.57 13.71
C GLY A 755 8.34 -47.41 14.40
N ALA A 756 9.44 -47.24 13.65
CA ALA A 756 10.78 -47.05 14.19
C ALA A 756 10.91 -45.72 14.97
N GLY A 757 11.96 -45.58 15.77
CA GLY A 757 12.22 -44.36 16.56
C GLY A 757 11.63 -44.39 17.97
N ARG A 758 11.80 -43.29 18.70
CA ARG A 758 11.18 -43.09 20.03
C ARG A 758 9.91 -42.27 19.86
N TRP A 759 8.84 -42.72 20.50
CA TRP A 759 7.53 -42.08 20.45
C TRP A 759 7.19 -41.48 21.79
N SER A 760 6.64 -40.27 21.81
CA SER A 760 6.29 -39.56 23.04
C SER A 760 5.00 -38.76 22.87
N LEU A 761 4.29 -38.52 23.97
CA LEU A 761 3.14 -37.61 23.98
C LEU A 761 3.58 -36.16 23.73
N THR A 762 2.72 -35.42 23.03
CA THR A 762 2.93 -34.01 22.70
C THR A 762 2.42 -33.07 23.79
N ALA A 763 1.52 -33.55 24.66
CA ALA A 763 0.93 -32.77 25.75
C ALA A 763 1.94 -31.95 26.59
N PRO A 764 3.14 -32.47 26.95
CA PRO A 764 4.15 -31.68 27.66
C PRO A 764 4.69 -30.46 26.88
N LEU A 765 4.63 -30.47 25.54
CA LEU A 765 5.11 -29.38 24.69
C LEU A 765 4.18 -28.17 24.67
N PHE A 766 2.95 -28.33 25.15
CA PHE A 766 1.96 -27.27 25.28
C PHE A 766 2.04 -26.55 26.64
N LEU A 767 3.03 -26.86 27.46
CA LEU A 767 3.22 -26.28 28.80
C LEU A 767 4.48 -25.39 28.85
N PRO A 768 4.40 -24.18 29.43
CA PRO A 768 3.18 -23.52 29.93
C PRO A 768 2.25 -23.09 28.79
N ALA A 769 0.93 -23.18 29.00
CA ALA A 769 -0.04 -22.75 28.02
C ALA A 769 -0.03 -21.20 27.91
N PRO A 770 0.14 -20.62 26.71
CA PRO A 770 0.12 -19.18 26.54
C PRO A 770 -1.28 -18.62 26.79
N SER A 771 -1.35 -17.34 27.14
CA SER A 771 -2.62 -16.62 27.15
C SER A 771 -3.22 -16.56 25.73
N PRO A 772 -4.55 -16.45 25.58
CA PRO A 772 -5.16 -16.31 24.25
C PRO A 772 -4.59 -15.14 23.43
N THR A 773 -4.22 -14.04 24.10
CA THR A 773 -3.60 -12.88 23.46
C THR A 773 -2.20 -13.18 22.94
N GLU A 774 -1.37 -13.85 23.74
CA GLU A 774 -0.02 -14.26 23.31
C GLU A 774 -0.09 -15.21 22.11
N PHE A 775 -1.00 -16.18 22.14
CA PHE A 775 -1.21 -17.12 21.05
C PHE A 775 -1.57 -16.42 19.73
N VAL A 776 -2.58 -15.53 19.76
CA VAL A 776 -2.99 -14.77 18.57
C VAL A 776 -1.85 -13.84 18.11
N THR A 777 -1.08 -13.28 19.04
CA THR A 777 0.03 -12.39 18.72
C THR A 777 1.16 -13.12 18.01
N GLN A 778 1.62 -14.25 18.55
CA GLN A 778 2.68 -15.05 17.93
C GLN A 778 2.26 -15.58 16.57
N ARG A 779 1.00 -15.99 16.42
CA ARG A 779 0.45 -16.40 15.13
C ARG A 779 0.45 -15.26 14.10
N ALA A 780 0.05 -14.05 14.50
CA ALA A 780 0.07 -12.88 13.62
C ALA A 780 1.50 -12.53 13.18
N LEU A 781 2.47 -12.56 14.10
CA LEU A 781 3.87 -12.34 13.81
C LEU A 781 4.43 -13.41 12.87
N GLN A 782 4.12 -14.69 13.10
CA GLN A 782 4.57 -15.78 12.23
C GLN A 782 4.02 -15.66 10.80
N LEU A 783 2.77 -15.21 10.63
CA LEU A 783 2.20 -14.93 9.31
C LEU A 783 2.93 -13.78 8.61
N LEU A 784 3.22 -12.69 9.34
CA LEU A 784 4.00 -11.57 8.80
C LEU A 784 5.42 -11.96 8.43
N GLU A 785 6.09 -12.79 9.23
CA GLU A 785 7.41 -13.32 8.90
C GLU A 785 7.38 -14.19 7.64
N ARG A 786 6.37 -15.04 7.50
CA ARG A 786 6.29 -15.96 6.36
C ARG A 786 5.96 -15.28 5.04
N TYR A 787 5.03 -14.32 5.04
CA TYR A 787 4.54 -13.71 3.80
C TYR A 787 5.14 -12.33 3.51
N GLY A 788 5.66 -11.62 4.53
CA GLY A 788 6.14 -10.24 4.41
C GLY A 788 4.99 -9.23 4.24
N VAL A 789 4.14 -9.45 3.24
CA VAL A 789 2.87 -8.76 2.99
C VAL A 789 1.73 -9.75 3.22
N LEU A 790 0.97 -9.55 4.28
CA LEU A 790 -0.13 -10.40 4.69
C LEU A 790 -1.46 -9.87 4.18
N THR A 791 -2.15 -10.68 3.38
CA THR A 791 -3.51 -10.42 2.92
C THR A 791 -4.53 -11.30 3.63
N ARG A 792 -5.82 -10.92 3.52
CA ARG A 792 -6.93 -11.70 4.06
C ARG A 792 -6.96 -13.10 3.46
N GLU A 793 -6.76 -13.21 2.16
CA GLU A 793 -6.87 -14.46 1.39
C GLU A 793 -5.76 -15.43 1.79
N MET A 794 -4.54 -14.94 2.02
CA MET A 794 -3.42 -15.76 2.54
C MET A 794 -3.72 -16.35 3.92
N ALA A 795 -4.23 -15.53 4.85
CA ALA A 795 -4.58 -16.00 6.20
C ALA A 795 -5.70 -17.06 6.17
N LEU A 796 -6.64 -16.94 5.22
CA LEU A 796 -7.69 -17.94 5.01
C LEU A 796 -7.13 -19.24 4.40
N ALA A 797 -6.26 -19.13 3.40
CA ALA A 797 -5.65 -20.27 2.72
C ALA A 797 -4.80 -21.14 3.67
N GLU A 798 -4.21 -20.53 4.70
CA GLU A 798 -3.45 -21.23 5.73
C GLU A 798 -4.32 -21.95 6.78
N GLY A 799 -5.63 -21.68 6.80
CA GLY A 799 -6.55 -22.29 7.78
C GLY A 799 -6.38 -21.70 9.18
N VAL A 800 -6.15 -20.38 9.27
CA VAL A 800 -6.10 -19.68 10.56
C VAL A 800 -7.43 -19.81 11.31
N GLU A 801 -7.38 -20.13 12.59
CA GLU A 801 -8.58 -20.25 13.42
C GLU A 801 -9.25 -18.87 13.56
N GLY A 802 -10.52 -18.76 13.20
CA GLY A 802 -11.20 -17.46 13.07
C GLY A 802 -10.80 -16.65 11.82
N GLY A 803 -9.97 -17.22 10.94
CA GLY A 803 -9.47 -16.59 9.72
C GLY A 803 -8.68 -15.29 9.99
N PHE A 804 -8.68 -14.40 9.00
CA PHE A 804 -8.04 -13.09 9.14
C PHE A 804 -8.60 -12.24 10.29
N ALA A 805 -9.89 -12.39 10.61
CA ALA A 805 -10.54 -11.67 11.70
C ALA A 805 -9.98 -12.03 13.09
N GLY A 806 -9.41 -13.24 13.23
CA GLY A 806 -8.74 -13.67 14.46
C GLY A 806 -7.45 -12.90 14.75
N VAL A 807 -6.68 -12.56 13.71
CA VAL A 807 -5.37 -11.88 13.85
C VAL A 807 -5.44 -10.36 13.62
N TYR A 808 -6.51 -9.86 13.00
CA TYR A 808 -6.68 -8.43 12.68
C TYR A 808 -6.50 -7.46 13.87
N PRO A 809 -7.06 -7.72 15.08
CA PRO A 809 -6.89 -6.81 16.21
C PRO A 809 -5.42 -6.63 16.62
N VAL A 810 -4.62 -7.68 16.49
CA VAL A 810 -3.18 -7.62 16.76
C VAL A 810 -2.46 -6.86 15.65
N LEU A 811 -2.76 -7.14 14.38
CA LEU A 811 -2.14 -6.44 13.25
C LEU A 811 -2.37 -4.93 13.34
N LYS A 812 -3.58 -4.51 13.72
CA LYS A 812 -3.91 -3.11 14.00
C LYS A 812 -3.09 -2.54 15.17
N LEU A 813 -2.92 -3.29 16.26
CA LEU A 813 -2.10 -2.84 17.39
C LEU A 813 -0.61 -2.70 17.00
N LEU A 814 -0.10 -3.59 16.15
CA LEU A 814 1.27 -3.53 15.64
C LEU A 814 1.46 -2.33 14.70
N GLU A 815 0.44 -1.98 13.92
CA GLU A 815 0.38 -0.75 13.12
C GLU A 815 0.42 0.50 13.98
N GLU A 816 -0.42 0.58 15.03
CA GLU A 816 -0.43 1.71 15.98
C GLU A 816 0.93 1.93 16.66
N ARG A 817 1.73 0.86 16.80
CA ARG A 817 3.10 0.89 17.34
C ARG A 817 4.18 1.12 16.28
N GLY A 818 3.82 1.27 15.00
CA GLY A 818 4.74 1.46 13.88
C GLY A 818 5.57 0.22 13.52
N GLN A 819 5.21 -0.97 14.03
CA GLN A 819 5.94 -2.22 13.75
C GLN A 819 5.50 -2.88 12.44
N VAL A 820 4.32 -2.51 11.93
CA VAL A 820 3.72 -3.02 10.69
C VAL A 820 3.09 -1.84 9.96
N ARG A 821 3.06 -1.86 8.64
CA ARG A 821 2.38 -0.85 7.82
C ARG A 821 1.08 -1.44 7.28
N ARG A 822 -0.04 -0.71 7.40
CA ARG A 822 -1.29 -1.02 6.69
C ARG A 822 -1.41 -0.14 5.47
N GLY A 823 -1.90 -0.69 4.37
CA GLY A 823 -2.10 0.04 3.13
C GLY A 823 -2.61 -0.84 2.01
N TYR A 824 -2.80 -0.23 0.84
CA TYR A 824 -3.11 -0.94 -0.38
C TYR A 824 -1.81 -1.19 -1.15
N PHE A 825 -1.15 -2.31 -0.89
CA PHE A 825 0.18 -2.58 -1.45
C PHE A 825 0.13 -3.33 -2.78
N VAL A 826 -0.87 -4.20 -2.98
CA VAL A 826 -1.04 -5.01 -4.19
C VAL A 826 -2.42 -4.78 -4.77
N ASP A 827 -2.47 -4.50 -6.07
CA ASP A 827 -3.68 -4.26 -6.84
C ASP A 827 -4.54 -5.52 -7.00
N GLY A 828 -5.85 -5.34 -7.13
CA GLY A 828 -6.83 -6.42 -7.26
C GLY A 828 -7.08 -7.26 -5.99
N LEU A 829 -6.34 -7.01 -4.91
CA LEU A 829 -6.54 -7.68 -3.61
C LEU A 829 -7.37 -6.81 -2.65
N GLY A 830 -7.85 -7.37 -1.53
CA GLY A 830 -8.66 -6.62 -0.58
C GLY A 830 -7.91 -5.44 0.06
N ALA A 831 -8.64 -4.40 0.49
CA ALA A 831 -8.06 -3.19 1.09
C ALA A 831 -7.33 -3.39 2.42
N ALA A 832 -7.54 -4.53 3.12
CA ALA A 832 -6.88 -4.83 4.38
C ALA A 832 -5.61 -5.66 4.15
N GLN A 833 -4.50 -4.98 3.88
CA GLN A 833 -3.17 -5.59 3.74
C GLN A 833 -2.22 -5.02 4.78
N PHE A 834 -1.40 -5.90 5.37
CA PHE A 834 -0.42 -5.52 6.39
C PHE A 834 0.96 -5.99 5.97
N ALA A 835 1.95 -5.11 6.02
CA ALA A 835 3.30 -5.42 5.60
C ALA A 835 4.32 -5.17 6.71
N LYS A 836 5.27 -6.10 6.84
CA LYS A 836 6.46 -5.93 7.67
C LYS A 836 7.33 -4.78 7.11
N PRO A 837 8.01 -3.98 7.95
CA PRO A 837 8.96 -2.98 7.48
C PRO A 837 10.01 -3.60 6.53
N GLY A 838 10.31 -2.91 5.43
CA GLY A 838 11.20 -3.40 4.37
C GLY A 838 10.57 -4.38 3.37
N ALA A 839 9.46 -5.07 3.72
CA ALA A 839 8.79 -5.97 2.79
C ALA A 839 8.11 -5.22 1.64
N VAL A 840 7.55 -4.04 1.89
CA VAL A 840 6.94 -3.18 0.86
C VAL A 840 7.98 -2.69 -0.15
N ASP A 841 9.15 -2.30 0.34
CA ASP A 841 10.23 -1.78 -0.50
C ASP A 841 10.78 -2.89 -1.41
N LEU A 842 10.96 -4.10 -0.86
CA LEU A 842 11.32 -5.28 -1.62
C LEU A 842 10.23 -5.70 -2.61
N LEU A 843 8.95 -5.65 -2.23
CA LEU A 843 7.83 -5.95 -3.12
C LEU A 843 7.82 -5.01 -4.33
N ARG A 844 8.07 -3.72 -4.12
CA ARG A 844 8.13 -2.70 -5.18
C ARG A 844 9.38 -2.76 -6.04
N ALA A 845 10.50 -3.17 -5.47
CA ALA A 845 11.70 -3.48 -6.26
C ALA A 845 11.43 -4.59 -7.28
N MET A 846 10.44 -5.46 -7.04
CA MET A 846 10.02 -6.51 -7.98
C MET A 846 9.01 -6.01 -9.03
N THR A 847 8.61 -4.75 -9.08
CA THR A 847 7.66 -4.25 -10.10
C THR A 847 8.29 -4.24 -11.50
N GLN A 848 9.60 -3.99 -11.61
CA GLN A 848 10.31 -4.11 -12.88
C GLN A 848 11.11 -5.43 -12.90
N PRO A 849 10.99 -6.25 -13.96
CA PRO A 849 11.87 -7.40 -14.13
C PRO A 849 13.31 -6.91 -14.23
N ASP A 850 14.20 -7.48 -13.42
CA ASP A 850 15.61 -7.10 -13.39
C ASP A 850 16.21 -7.39 -14.78
N THR A 851 16.49 -6.34 -15.56
CA THR A 851 17.04 -6.46 -16.93
C THR A 851 18.44 -7.09 -16.97
N ALA A 852 19.04 -7.33 -15.80
CA ALA A 852 20.33 -7.96 -15.62
C ALA A 852 20.20 -9.48 -15.37
N ASP A 853 20.24 -10.26 -16.44
CA ASP A 853 20.73 -11.65 -16.56
C ASP A 853 20.01 -12.83 -15.84
N ARG A 854 18.94 -12.65 -15.05
CA ARG A 854 18.24 -13.79 -14.44
C ARG A 854 16.71 -13.71 -14.46
N THR A 855 16.10 -14.46 -15.39
CA THR A 855 14.67 -14.81 -15.37
C THR A 855 14.32 -15.57 -14.08
N ASP A 856 13.37 -15.07 -13.31
CA ASP A 856 12.87 -15.72 -12.10
C ASP A 856 11.86 -16.79 -12.46
N ALA A 857 12.33 -18.03 -12.63
CA ALA A 857 11.47 -19.15 -12.98
C ALA A 857 11.47 -20.22 -11.89
N TRP A 858 10.26 -20.62 -11.46
CA TRP A 858 10.05 -21.54 -10.33
C TRP A 858 9.05 -22.64 -10.69
N VAL A 859 9.34 -23.88 -10.26
CA VAL A 859 8.37 -24.99 -10.25
C VAL A 859 8.08 -25.32 -8.78
N LEU A 860 6.93 -24.87 -8.29
CA LEU A 860 6.54 -24.97 -6.88
C LEU A 860 5.40 -25.96 -6.71
N ALA A 861 5.40 -26.71 -5.61
CA ALA A 861 4.24 -27.51 -5.23
C ALA A 861 3.04 -26.58 -4.99
N ALA A 862 1.84 -26.95 -5.45
CA ALA A 862 0.64 -26.13 -5.31
C ALA A 862 0.23 -25.92 -3.83
N THR A 863 0.75 -26.72 -2.91
CA THR A 863 0.55 -26.57 -1.46
C THR A 863 1.65 -25.76 -0.77
N ASP A 864 2.72 -25.37 -1.47
CA ASP A 864 3.83 -24.60 -0.89
C ASP A 864 3.39 -23.17 -0.55
N PRO A 865 3.64 -22.65 0.68
CA PRO A 865 3.30 -21.28 1.05
C PRO A 865 3.94 -20.19 0.19
N ALA A 866 5.02 -20.48 -0.55
CA ALA A 866 5.66 -19.56 -1.47
C ALA A 866 4.91 -19.40 -2.80
N GLN A 867 3.99 -20.31 -3.10
CA GLN A 867 3.19 -20.31 -4.32
C GLN A 867 1.93 -19.45 -4.07
N PRO A 868 1.74 -18.31 -4.76
CA PRO A 868 0.69 -17.34 -4.41
C PRO A 868 -0.70 -17.66 -5.00
N PHE A 869 -0.78 -18.37 -6.14
CA PHE A 869 -2.06 -18.63 -6.83
C PHE A 869 -2.91 -19.65 -6.07
N GLY A 870 -4.22 -19.41 -6.02
CA GLY A 870 -5.16 -20.18 -5.20
C GLY A 870 -5.04 -19.92 -3.69
N ALA A 871 -4.21 -18.96 -3.26
CA ALA A 871 -4.09 -18.52 -1.88
C ALA A 871 -4.24 -16.99 -1.77
N ALA A 872 -3.26 -16.23 -2.25
CA ALA A 872 -3.32 -14.77 -2.30
C ALA A 872 -3.93 -14.28 -3.62
N LEU A 873 -3.47 -14.88 -4.73
CA LEU A 873 -3.90 -14.54 -6.08
C LEU A 873 -4.95 -15.54 -6.57
N PRO A 874 -5.97 -15.11 -7.33
CA PRO A 874 -6.88 -16.04 -7.99
C PRO A 874 -6.14 -16.86 -9.05
N TRP A 875 -6.65 -18.05 -9.38
CA TRP A 875 -6.15 -18.78 -10.54
C TRP A 875 -6.56 -18.05 -11.84
N PRO A 876 -5.67 -17.90 -12.83
CA PRO A 876 -6.04 -17.37 -14.14
C PRO A 876 -7.07 -18.27 -14.84
N GLU A 877 -7.82 -17.70 -15.77
CA GLU A 877 -8.78 -18.46 -16.57
C GLU A 877 -8.07 -19.57 -17.37
N SER A 878 -8.65 -20.77 -17.37
CA SER A 878 -8.11 -21.92 -18.10
C SER A 878 -9.22 -22.91 -18.46
N SER A 879 -8.88 -23.88 -19.31
CA SER A 879 -9.78 -24.98 -19.71
C SER A 879 -10.11 -25.95 -18.56
N GLY A 880 -9.39 -25.87 -17.44
CA GLY A 880 -9.53 -26.75 -16.27
C GLY A 880 -9.82 -26.01 -14.97
N ARG A 881 -9.84 -26.75 -13.85
CA ARG A 881 -10.03 -26.19 -12.50
C ARG A 881 -8.78 -26.45 -11.64
N PRO A 882 -7.74 -25.59 -11.75
CA PRO A 882 -6.56 -25.73 -10.90
C PRO A 882 -6.94 -25.59 -9.42
N SER A 883 -6.20 -26.29 -8.56
CA SER A 883 -6.40 -26.26 -7.11
C SER A 883 -5.10 -26.53 -6.35
N ARG A 884 -5.05 -26.12 -5.08
CA ARG A 884 -3.92 -26.39 -4.17
C ARG A 884 -3.93 -27.84 -3.67
N ALA A 885 -3.83 -28.78 -4.60
CA ALA A 885 -3.87 -30.22 -4.33
C ALA A 885 -2.46 -30.80 -4.08
N ILE A 886 -2.38 -31.81 -3.22
CA ILE A 886 -1.14 -32.52 -2.92
C ILE A 886 -0.65 -33.27 -4.17
N GLY A 887 0.60 -33.03 -4.54
CA GLY A 887 1.24 -33.61 -5.73
C GLY A 887 0.90 -32.89 -7.03
N ALA A 888 0.27 -31.71 -6.97
CA ALA A 888 0.15 -30.79 -8.10
C ALA A 888 1.25 -29.70 -8.04
N TYR A 889 1.62 -29.16 -9.18
CA TYR A 889 2.72 -28.19 -9.31
C TYR A 889 2.32 -26.99 -10.17
N ALA A 890 2.84 -25.82 -9.82
CA ALA A 890 2.69 -24.57 -10.56
C ALA A 890 4.05 -24.14 -11.14
N VAL A 891 4.07 -23.77 -12.42
CA VAL A 891 5.24 -23.23 -13.11
C VAL A 891 5.03 -21.73 -13.28
N ILE A 892 5.86 -20.95 -12.59
CA ILE A 892 5.79 -19.48 -12.55
C ILE A 892 7.06 -18.94 -13.21
N VAL A 893 6.93 -17.99 -14.13
CA VAL A 893 8.05 -17.32 -14.80
C VAL A 893 7.83 -15.82 -14.70
N ASP A 894 8.80 -15.12 -14.11
CA ASP A 894 8.77 -13.67 -13.88
C ASP A 894 7.44 -13.17 -13.26
N GLY A 895 6.84 -13.97 -12.39
CA GLY A 895 5.57 -13.64 -11.71
C GLY A 895 4.32 -14.15 -12.43
N ASP A 896 4.43 -14.57 -13.68
CA ASP A 896 3.30 -15.08 -14.45
C ASP A 896 3.15 -16.59 -14.30
N LEU A 897 1.93 -17.06 -14.05
CA LEU A 897 1.63 -18.50 -14.01
C LEU A 897 1.56 -19.03 -15.45
N CYS A 898 2.57 -19.78 -15.88
CA CYS A 898 2.65 -20.33 -17.23
C CYS A 898 1.94 -21.68 -17.35
N ALA A 899 2.12 -22.57 -16.36
CA ALA A 899 1.54 -23.91 -16.41
C ALA A 899 1.18 -24.48 -15.04
N TYR A 900 0.20 -25.37 -15.01
CA TYR A 900 -0.22 -26.13 -13.84
C TYR A 900 -0.26 -27.63 -14.15
N LEU A 901 0.47 -28.42 -13.38
CA LEU A 901 0.54 -29.87 -13.50
C LEU A 901 -0.34 -30.52 -12.42
N GLU A 902 -1.36 -31.27 -12.83
CA GLU A 902 -2.26 -31.97 -11.91
C GLU A 902 -1.58 -33.13 -11.17
N ARG A 903 -2.23 -33.57 -10.09
CA ARG A 903 -1.81 -34.73 -9.28
C ARG A 903 -1.51 -35.95 -10.16
N GLY A 904 -0.30 -36.49 -10.00
CA GLY A 904 0.15 -37.68 -10.74
C GLY A 904 0.71 -37.38 -12.13
N GLY A 905 0.80 -36.10 -12.53
CA GLY A 905 1.53 -35.64 -13.72
C GLY A 905 0.85 -35.91 -15.06
N LYS A 906 -0.40 -36.39 -15.05
CA LYS A 906 -1.13 -36.83 -16.24
C LYS A 906 -1.77 -35.72 -17.06
N ARG A 907 -2.16 -34.63 -16.41
CA ARG A 907 -2.78 -33.49 -17.07
C ARG A 907 -1.95 -32.25 -16.81
N LEU A 908 -1.68 -31.51 -17.88
CA LEU A 908 -1.04 -30.21 -17.84
C LEU A 908 -2.04 -29.17 -18.34
N LEU A 909 -2.19 -28.08 -17.61
CA LEU A 909 -2.93 -26.90 -18.02
C LEU A 909 -1.92 -25.81 -18.35
N THR A 910 -2.08 -25.13 -19.48
CA THR A 910 -1.30 -23.95 -19.84
C THR A 910 -2.19 -22.71 -19.75
N PHE A 911 -1.58 -21.56 -19.44
CA PHE A 911 -2.26 -20.27 -19.34
C PHE A 911 -1.74 -19.33 -20.41
N GLU A 912 -2.38 -18.18 -20.60
CA GLU A 912 -2.01 -17.19 -21.64
C GLU A 912 -0.52 -16.82 -21.62
N ALA A 913 0.04 -16.63 -20.41
CA ALA A 913 1.45 -16.32 -20.20
C ALA A 913 2.42 -17.39 -20.72
N ALA A 914 1.98 -18.64 -20.91
CA ALA A 914 2.80 -19.71 -21.49
C ALA A 914 3.32 -19.37 -22.89
N SER A 915 2.55 -18.57 -23.65
CA SER A 915 2.91 -18.11 -25.00
C SER A 915 3.92 -16.96 -25.00
N GLN A 916 4.08 -16.26 -23.87
CA GLN A 916 4.95 -15.10 -23.71
C GLN A 916 6.34 -15.51 -23.18
N HIS A 917 6.44 -16.67 -22.51
CA HIS A 917 7.63 -17.11 -21.78
C HIS A 917 8.11 -18.51 -22.18
N ASP A 918 8.94 -18.66 -23.21
CA ASP A 918 9.40 -19.99 -23.67
C ASP A 918 10.21 -20.79 -22.62
N SER A 919 10.70 -20.14 -21.55
CA SER A 919 11.53 -20.75 -20.51
C SER A 919 10.76 -21.73 -19.61
N TRP A 920 9.42 -21.67 -19.52
CA TRP A 920 8.64 -22.54 -18.64
C TRP A 920 8.79 -24.03 -19.01
N VAL A 921 8.93 -24.34 -20.31
CA VAL A 921 9.12 -25.71 -20.81
C VAL A 921 10.49 -26.25 -20.39
N GLN A 922 11.53 -25.40 -20.43
CA GLN A 922 12.88 -25.75 -19.98
C GLN A 922 12.90 -26.04 -18.48
N MET A 923 12.15 -25.27 -17.70
CA MET A 923 12.00 -25.47 -16.25
C MET A 923 11.26 -26.76 -15.91
N LEU A 924 10.14 -27.03 -16.59
CA LEU A 924 9.40 -28.28 -16.41
C LEU A 924 10.27 -29.49 -16.79
N GLY A 925 11.06 -29.36 -17.85
CA GLY A 925 12.02 -30.39 -18.24
C GLY A 925 13.14 -30.57 -17.21
N SER A 926 13.72 -29.50 -16.68
CA SER A 926 14.75 -29.56 -15.63
C SER A 926 14.21 -30.20 -14.35
N PHE A 927 12.98 -29.86 -13.98
CA PHE A 927 12.26 -30.46 -12.86
C PHE A 927 12.02 -31.96 -13.05
N ALA A 928 11.69 -32.41 -14.27
CA ALA A 928 11.54 -33.84 -14.59
C ALA A 928 12.87 -34.60 -14.60
N SER A 929 13.96 -33.92 -14.98
CA SER A 929 15.33 -34.49 -15.00
C SER A 929 16.01 -34.48 -13.63
N ALA A 930 15.52 -33.66 -12.69
CA ALA A 930 16.09 -33.57 -11.35
C ALA A 930 15.96 -34.94 -10.66
N THR A 931 17.10 -35.61 -10.45
CA THR A 931 17.18 -36.75 -9.54
C THR A 931 16.82 -36.22 -8.17
N GLY A 932 15.78 -36.77 -7.52
CA GLY A 932 15.49 -36.44 -6.12
C GLY A 932 16.78 -36.51 -5.31
N PHE A 933 17.23 -35.34 -4.82
CA PHE A 933 18.50 -35.21 -4.11
C PHE A 933 18.33 -35.82 -2.72
N GLY A 934 18.62 -37.12 -2.62
CA GLY A 934 18.82 -37.83 -1.37
C GLY A 934 20.24 -38.37 -1.34
N GLY A 935 21.13 -37.72 -0.59
CA GLY A 935 22.47 -38.21 -0.34
C GLY A 935 22.46 -39.47 0.53
N SER A 936 23.28 -40.45 0.13
CA SER A 936 23.71 -41.66 0.85
C SER A 936 22.75 -42.86 0.95
N SER A 937 22.99 -43.83 0.05
CA SER A 937 22.96 -45.27 0.30
C SER A 937 21.72 -45.87 1.01
N SER A 938 20.56 -45.90 0.33
CA SER A 938 19.90 -47.16 -0.07
C SER A 938 18.54 -46.93 -0.76
N SER A 939 18.46 -47.35 -2.02
CA SER A 939 17.25 -47.90 -2.68
C SER A 939 15.95 -47.06 -2.87
N SER A 940 15.96 -45.72 -2.90
CA SER A 940 14.77 -44.98 -3.36
C SER A 940 15.00 -43.63 -4.04
N SER A 941 16.08 -43.44 -4.81
CA SER A 941 16.16 -42.31 -5.77
C SER A 941 15.18 -42.54 -6.93
N ARG A 942 13.87 -42.36 -6.68
CA ARG A 942 12.88 -42.31 -7.76
C ARG A 942 13.12 -41.01 -8.51
N VAL A 943 13.74 -41.13 -9.69
CA VAL A 943 13.60 -40.10 -10.73
C VAL A 943 12.10 -39.85 -10.93
N ARG A 944 11.67 -38.59 -10.87
CA ARG A 944 10.25 -38.22 -11.04
C ARG A 944 9.85 -38.51 -12.48
N ARG A 945 9.30 -39.70 -12.72
CA ARG A 945 8.76 -40.04 -14.03
C ARG A 945 7.48 -39.24 -14.25
N LEU A 946 7.57 -38.14 -14.99
CA LEU A 946 6.42 -37.39 -15.46
C LEU A 946 5.85 -38.06 -16.70
N ARG A 947 4.53 -38.21 -16.74
CA ARG A 947 3.80 -38.77 -17.87
C ARG A 947 2.58 -37.92 -18.14
N ILE A 948 2.67 -37.05 -19.13
CA ILE A 948 1.62 -36.12 -19.55
C ILE A 948 0.78 -36.80 -20.63
N GLU A 949 -0.47 -37.10 -20.30
CA GLU A 949 -1.44 -37.74 -21.20
C GLU A 949 -2.25 -36.67 -21.97
N THR A 950 -2.61 -35.57 -21.31
CA THR A 950 -3.38 -34.47 -21.90
C THR A 950 -2.82 -33.09 -21.57
N ILE A 951 -2.89 -32.16 -22.53
CA ILE A 951 -2.55 -30.73 -22.37
C ILE A 951 -3.80 -29.94 -22.77
N ASP A 952 -4.34 -29.11 -21.88
CA ASP A 952 -5.54 -28.27 -22.11
C ASP A 952 -6.78 -29.03 -22.59
N GLY A 953 -6.90 -30.30 -22.20
CA GLY A 953 -8.00 -31.18 -22.61
C GLY A 953 -7.75 -31.95 -23.91
N GLU A 954 -6.69 -31.64 -24.65
CA GLU A 954 -6.26 -32.35 -25.86
C GLU A 954 -5.18 -33.39 -25.56
N SER A 955 -4.95 -34.33 -26.49
CA SER A 955 -3.86 -35.31 -26.34
C SER A 955 -2.50 -34.62 -26.34
N ALA A 956 -1.61 -34.99 -25.42
CA ALA A 956 -0.29 -34.37 -25.28
C ALA A 956 0.57 -34.42 -26.56
N ASN A 957 0.35 -35.41 -27.45
CA ASN A 957 1.07 -35.51 -28.72
C ASN A 957 0.49 -34.61 -29.82
N ALA A 958 -0.77 -34.19 -29.69
CA ALA A 958 -1.49 -33.36 -30.66
C ALA A 958 -1.48 -31.86 -30.30
N SER A 959 -1.09 -31.53 -29.07
CA SER A 959 -0.98 -30.16 -28.58
C SER A 959 0.14 -29.37 -29.29
N SER A 960 -0.06 -28.06 -29.43
CA SER A 960 0.96 -27.11 -29.93
C SER A 960 2.28 -27.15 -29.13
N TRP A 961 2.22 -27.54 -27.85
CA TRP A 961 3.39 -27.62 -26.96
C TRP A 961 4.19 -28.93 -27.09
N ALA A 962 3.74 -29.89 -27.89
CA ALA A 962 4.38 -31.19 -28.00
C ALA A 962 5.83 -31.10 -28.49
N GLU A 963 6.11 -30.27 -29.50
CA GLU A 963 7.47 -30.09 -30.03
C GLU A 963 8.42 -29.45 -29.00
N ALA A 964 7.95 -28.43 -28.29
CA ALA A 964 8.72 -27.78 -27.23
C ALA A 964 9.06 -28.76 -26.10
N LEU A 965 8.11 -29.60 -25.66
CA LEU A 965 8.36 -30.62 -24.64
C LEU A 965 9.35 -31.70 -25.12
N ARG A 966 9.28 -32.11 -26.40
CA ARG A 966 10.27 -33.03 -27.00
C ARG A 966 11.67 -32.43 -27.03
N ALA A 967 11.80 -31.13 -27.31
CA ALA A 967 13.09 -30.43 -27.32
C ALA A 967 13.79 -30.46 -25.95
N VAL A 968 13.03 -30.49 -24.86
CA VAL A 968 13.57 -30.61 -23.50
C VAL A 968 13.61 -32.08 -23.03
N GLY A 969 13.52 -33.06 -23.92
CA GLY A 969 13.77 -34.48 -23.61
C GLY A 969 12.58 -35.30 -23.13
N PHE A 970 11.33 -34.86 -23.39
CA PHE A 970 10.17 -35.75 -23.29
C PHE A 970 10.12 -36.70 -24.50
N THR A 971 9.78 -37.97 -24.27
CA THR A 971 9.67 -39.00 -25.30
C THR A 971 8.21 -39.40 -25.52
N GLU A 972 7.85 -39.72 -26.76
CA GLU A 972 6.51 -40.21 -27.09
C GLU A 972 6.30 -41.63 -26.58
N GLY A 973 5.24 -41.82 -25.79
CA GLY A 973 4.76 -43.12 -25.37
C GLY A 973 3.33 -43.37 -25.83
N TYR A 974 2.89 -44.63 -25.73
CA TYR A 974 1.56 -45.09 -26.17
C TYR A 974 0.36 -44.33 -25.55
N LYS A 975 0.53 -43.63 -24.41
CA LYS A 975 -0.55 -42.80 -23.81
C LYS A 975 -0.18 -41.32 -23.62
N GLY A 976 0.84 -40.80 -24.33
CA GLY A 976 1.27 -39.40 -24.22
C GLY A 976 2.78 -39.23 -24.04
N LEU A 977 3.21 -38.02 -23.65
CA LEU A 977 4.62 -37.66 -23.48
C LEU A 977 5.14 -38.09 -22.11
N SER A 978 6.33 -38.67 -22.06
CA SER A 978 6.95 -39.08 -20.79
C SER A 978 8.42 -38.71 -20.67
N LYS A 979 8.81 -38.29 -19.48
CA LYS A 979 10.20 -37.95 -19.14
C LYS A 979 10.54 -38.49 -17.76
N GLY A 980 11.66 -39.20 -17.68
CA GLY A 980 12.16 -39.89 -16.50
C GLY A 980 13.24 -40.86 -16.96
N ALA A 981 14.25 -41.10 -16.12
CA ALA A 981 15.38 -41.98 -16.46
C ALA A 981 14.93 -43.41 -16.82
#